data_AF-A0A0D2LTM7-F1
#
_entry.id   AF-A0A0D2LTM7-F1
#
_cell.length_a   1.000
_cell.length_b   1.000
_cell.length_c   1.000
_cell.angle_alpha   90.00
_cell.angle_beta   90.00
_cell.angle_gamma   90.00
#
_symmetry.space_group_name_H-M   'P 1'
#
loop_
_entity.id
_entity.type
_entity.pdbx_description
1 polymer ?
#
loop_
_entity_poly.entity_id
_entity_poly.type
_entity_poly.pdbx_seq_one_letter_code
_entity_poly.pdbx_strand_id
1 'polypeptide(L)'
;MASGGKRAGGLQAAVICSALVLLLAPAAAQTCYAGVLSTPSTNFDLQYSSKVLNTTLSYIKKPKTTYNRYCFNLTAASPCNSTALCCKNSGITRLSTVSIAIVPTCIVKGLTSNFSLSLADGTNAKTAFRFKINKASRKADANVRIAPKTSTAKALGSTTVCINLPAAAGLCNTVGSLCGGTTCKVNVTTSKFKPANLTKPKSLPCCLTGNVNIQPALQTDFAVTAIQLTPTSPVTGQPFTAGVTVTNTGEVAANPGSLGVWADKAVQAACGEAADQTNATVGLIAAGASVNVSFTFTAGAVGNKTFRAYSDPTCAIPEKSDTNDQLTLSYTVVAAPTSTVNLVASALAITGYAGPPATLLPGQTANVTFVVTNAGTNPSPATTYALWANKATVAVCNAAGPSIVAGVPALAAGAATTITAVVALPGAIGAYMLQLIVDYPCSVAESSEADNTASYAYQLAVPAGPLPDLAITNVLTNPGLTGLLPVGQVLNLTFTVVNQGTAASLPGLYTIFNNLLGLPLCGALGTASGALGALAPGANQTVNLPALPLASIPGLNTLQIVADSNCSSLEADKTNNVVALPYNISSPASSLVPNLGITNILATPSLAGLLPLGQLVNLTFDVVNSGTAASVAGLYTIFDDLLGVPVCGAVGAVNGTLGPIAAGATQTVTVLNFPLAGVIGAKTLKIVADVNCTNSANGSSNSFAALPYNTGALLPNLGVSNILASPTLAGLLPLGQLVNLTFDVVNSGTAASAAGLYTIFDDLLGVPVCGAVGAVNGTLGPIAAGATQTVTVLNFPLAGVIGAKTLKIVADVNCTNSANGSSNSFAALPYTISGVDFVLDSVSVVPLLSPLVVGGVYSINMSVTNVSRFSGLV
;
A
#
# COMPACT_ATOMS: atom_id res chain seq x y z
N MET A 1 68.64 -61.04 28.12
CA MET A 1 69.08 -61.05 29.53
C MET A 1 70.20 -60.03 29.70
N ALA A 2 70.11 -59.28 30.80
CA ALA A 2 71.19 -58.55 31.50
C ALA A 2 71.94 -57.40 30.79
N SER A 3 71.47 -56.19 31.09
CA SER A 3 72.20 -55.07 31.72
C SER A 3 73.73 -55.01 31.72
N GLY A 4 74.27 -53.80 31.46
CA GLY A 4 75.21 -53.15 32.39
C GLY A 4 76.45 -52.45 31.80
N GLY A 5 76.59 -51.14 32.08
CA GLY A 5 77.79 -50.62 32.76
C GLY A 5 78.81 -49.74 32.02
N LYS A 6 78.82 -48.44 32.40
CA LYS A 6 79.96 -47.58 32.86
C LYS A 6 81.11 -47.22 31.88
N ARG A 7 81.32 -45.91 31.60
CA ARG A 7 82.28 -44.92 32.20
C ARG A 7 83.76 -45.21 31.84
N ALA A 8 84.71 -44.29 31.68
CA ALA A 8 84.83 -42.81 31.59
C ALA A 8 86.36 -42.50 31.44
N GLY A 9 86.72 -41.28 31.04
CA GLY A 9 88.03 -40.64 31.27
C GLY A 9 88.96 -40.60 30.06
N GLY A 10 89.71 -39.55 29.73
CA GLY A 10 90.01 -38.20 30.27
C GLY A 10 91.01 -37.58 29.26
N LEU A 11 90.86 -36.36 28.75
CA LEU A 11 91.18 -35.01 29.27
C LEU A 11 92.66 -34.70 29.58
N GLN A 12 93.08 -33.51 29.11
CA GLN A 12 94.30 -32.68 29.36
C GLN A 12 95.40 -32.75 28.28
N ALA A 13 96.10 -31.67 27.88
CA ALA A 13 96.17 -30.22 28.16
C ALA A 13 97.15 -29.61 27.09
N ALA A 14 96.92 -28.47 26.43
CA ALA A 14 97.11 -27.05 26.80
C ALA A 14 98.39 -26.38 26.21
N VAL A 15 98.34 -25.04 26.08
CA VAL A 15 99.41 -24.00 25.87
C VAL A 15 99.68 -23.61 24.39
N ILE A 16 99.22 -22.48 23.81
CA ILE A 16 99.36 -20.99 24.01
C ILE A 16 100.63 -20.38 23.35
N CYS A 17 100.50 -19.59 22.27
CA CYS A 17 100.65 -18.10 22.24
C CYS A 17 100.79 -17.47 20.81
N SER A 18 99.87 -16.54 20.48
CA SER A 18 99.94 -15.26 19.72
C SER A 18 100.85 -15.03 18.49
N ALA A 19 100.26 -14.68 17.33
CA ALA A 19 100.19 -13.30 16.75
C ALA A 19 99.99 -13.23 15.21
N LEU A 20 98.90 -12.55 14.82
CA LEU A 20 98.72 -11.63 13.66
C LEU A 20 98.92 -12.13 12.19
N VAL A 21 97.85 -12.01 11.38
CA VAL A 21 97.76 -11.34 10.05
C VAL A 21 96.82 -12.05 9.05
N LEU A 22 95.76 -11.31 8.66
CA LEU A 22 94.98 -11.32 7.41
C LEU A 22 93.99 -12.49 7.06
N LEU A 23 92.70 -12.13 7.15
CA LEU A 23 91.60 -12.38 6.19
C LEU A 23 91.40 -13.79 5.61
N LEU A 24 90.34 -14.46 6.08
CA LEU A 24 89.19 -14.89 5.26
C LEU A 24 88.18 -15.56 6.20
N ALA A 25 87.12 -14.85 6.58
CA ALA A 25 85.96 -15.49 7.19
C ALA A 25 85.41 -16.54 6.20
N PRO A 26 85.13 -17.80 6.61
CA PRO A 26 84.19 -18.60 5.86
C PRO A 26 82.85 -17.86 5.91
N ALA A 27 82.41 -17.39 4.75
CA ALA A 27 81.14 -16.69 4.60
C ALA A 27 80.03 -17.48 5.32
N ALA A 28 79.34 -16.82 6.24
CA ALA A 28 78.21 -17.39 6.95
C ALA A 28 77.22 -18.02 5.94
N ALA A 29 76.95 -19.32 6.11
CA ALA A 29 75.91 -20.00 5.37
C ALA A 29 74.56 -19.46 5.83
N GLN A 30 74.02 -18.50 5.09
CA GLN A 30 72.67 -17.97 5.28
C GLN A 30 71.64 -19.00 4.78
N THR A 31 70.56 -19.18 5.53
CA THR A 31 69.44 -20.09 5.24
C THR A 31 68.78 -19.80 3.88
N CYS A 32 68.41 -20.87 3.17
CA CYS A 32 67.79 -20.80 1.84
C CYS A 32 66.29 -20.47 1.93
N TYR A 33 65.80 -19.55 1.10
CA TYR A 33 64.36 -19.38 0.81
C TYR A 33 64.00 -20.10 -0.50
N ALA A 34 62.87 -20.82 -0.53
CA ALA A 34 62.46 -21.66 -1.66
C ALA A 34 61.73 -20.84 -2.75
N GLY A 35 62.20 -20.93 -4.00
CA GLY A 35 61.41 -20.61 -5.18
C GLY A 35 61.08 -21.91 -5.90
N VAL A 36 59.80 -22.26 -6.00
CA VAL A 36 59.35 -23.55 -6.55
C VAL A 36 59.09 -23.40 -8.05
N LEU A 37 59.96 -23.99 -8.87
CA LEU A 37 59.69 -24.29 -10.28
C LEU A 37 59.55 -25.82 -10.38
N SER A 38 58.41 -26.37 -9.96
CA SER A 38 58.13 -27.79 -10.12
C SER A 38 57.65 -28.06 -11.54
N THR A 39 58.36 -28.90 -12.27
CA THR A 39 57.90 -29.44 -13.55
C THR A 39 57.12 -30.73 -13.25
N PRO A 40 55.79 -30.81 -13.47
CA PRO A 40 54.98 -31.89 -12.90
C PRO A 40 55.16 -33.27 -13.55
N SER A 41 56.06 -33.43 -14.54
CA SER A 41 56.01 -34.57 -15.47
C SER A 41 57.22 -35.52 -15.43
N THR A 42 58.02 -35.50 -14.36
CA THR A 42 59.06 -36.54 -14.14
C THR A 42 59.15 -36.98 -12.68
N ASN A 43 59.58 -38.24 -12.42
CA ASN A 43 59.82 -38.81 -11.07
C ASN A 43 60.99 -38.16 -10.29
N PHE A 44 61.39 -36.94 -10.67
CA PHE A 44 62.51 -36.21 -10.12
C PHE A 44 62.10 -34.75 -9.93
N ASP A 45 62.35 -34.20 -8.76
CA ASP A 45 62.13 -32.79 -8.44
C ASP A 45 63.46 -32.02 -8.55
N LEU A 46 63.40 -30.85 -9.20
CA LEU A 46 64.56 -30.02 -9.52
C LEU A 46 64.35 -28.64 -8.89
N GLN A 47 65.01 -28.41 -7.76
CA GLN A 47 64.90 -27.14 -7.02
C GLN A 47 66.12 -26.26 -7.28
N TYR A 48 65.89 -24.98 -7.61
CA TYR A 48 66.94 -24.01 -7.93
C TYR A 48 67.24 -23.11 -6.74
N SER A 49 68.53 -22.83 -6.50
CA SER A 49 68.96 -21.74 -5.62
C SER A 49 69.58 -20.62 -6.47
N SER A 50 69.10 -19.39 -6.30
CA SER A 50 69.41 -18.25 -7.16
C SER A 50 70.59 -17.39 -6.69
N LYS A 51 71.36 -17.80 -5.67
CA LYS A 51 72.42 -16.97 -5.08
C LYS A 51 73.78 -17.18 -5.75
N VAL A 52 74.44 -16.09 -6.13
CA VAL A 52 75.83 -16.08 -6.58
C VAL A 52 76.76 -16.11 -5.37
N LEU A 53 77.56 -17.19 -5.24
CA LEU A 53 78.68 -17.26 -4.30
C LEU A 53 79.99 -17.10 -5.06
N ASN A 54 80.72 -16.01 -4.77
CA ASN A 54 82.09 -15.83 -5.24
C ASN A 54 83.01 -16.77 -4.45
N THR A 55 83.50 -17.83 -5.09
CA THR A 55 84.35 -18.82 -4.44
C THR A 55 85.59 -19.15 -5.27
N THR A 56 86.68 -19.49 -4.58
CA THR A 56 87.94 -19.93 -5.18
C THR A 56 88.02 -21.46 -5.07
N LEU A 57 88.01 -22.16 -6.21
CA LEU A 57 87.98 -23.62 -6.24
C LEU A 57 89.39 -24.19 -6.41
N SER A 58 89.92 -24.78 -5.35
CA SER A 58 91.30 -25.27 -5.24
C SER A 58 91.64 -26.48 -6.14
N TYR A 59 90.64 -27.18 -6.69
CA TYR A 59 90.84 -28.36 -7.54
C TYR A 59 91.00 -28.05 -9.05
N ILE A 60 90.95 -26.78 -9.46
CA ILE A 60 91.14 -26.36 -10.86
C ILE A 60 92.60 -25.87 -11.02
N LYS A 61 93.35 -26.43 -11.98
CA LYS A 61 94.75 -26.07 -12.27
C LYS A 61 94.88 -24.65 -12.86
N LYS A 62 94.70 -23.62 -12.02
CA LYS A 62 95.20 -22.22 -12.05
C LYS A 62 94.32 -21.39 -11.08
N PRO A 63 94.82 -21.00 -9.90
CA PRO A 63 93.96 -20.51 -8.81
C PRO A 63 93.60 -19.00 -8.85
N LYS A 64 93.70 -18.30 -9.99
CA LYS A 64 93.54 -16.82 -10.03
C LYS A 64 92.19 -16.28 -10.55
N THR A 65 91.18 -17.13 -10.76
CA THR A 65 89.86 -16.68 -11.24
C THR A 65 88.77 -16.99 -10.21
N THR A 66 88.05 -15.96 -9.78
CA THR A 66 86.81 -16.07 -8.98
C THR A 66 85.71 -16.69 -9.85
N TYR A 67 84.89 -17.56 -9.27
CA TYR A 67 83.74 -18.16 -9.98
C TYR A 67 82.42 -17.75 -9.35
N ASN A 68 81.41 -17.51 -10.19
CA ASN A 68 80.01 -17.50 -9.80
C ASN A 68 79.51 -18.94 -9.75
N ARG A 69 79.14 -19.41 -8.55
CA ARG A 69 78.58 -20.74 -8.33
C ARG A 69 77.05 -20.72 -8.34
N TYR A 70 76.44 -21.62 -9.11
CA TYR A 70 74.99 -21.82 -9.20
C TYR A 70 74.65 -23.27 -8.85
N CYS A 71 73.84 -23.48 -7.81
CA CYS A 71 73.54 -24.80 -7.28
C CYS A 71 72.06 -25.18 -7.52
N PHE A 72 71.85 -26.45 -7.82
CA PHE A 72 70.53 -27.05 -8.03
C PHE A 72 70.46 -28.37 -7.29
N ASN A 73 69.30 -28.62 -6.67
CA ASN A 73 69.05 -29.86 -5.96
C ASN A 73 68.35 -30.86 -6.89
N LEU A 74 68.87 -32.09 -6.91
CA LEU A 74 68.33 -33.21 -7.67
C LEU A 74 67.74 -34.22 -6.68
N THR A 75 66.42 -34.27 -6.59
CA THR A 75 65.71 -35.20 -5.68
C THR A 75 65.02 -36.29 -6.49
N ALA A 76 65.20 -37.55 -6.12
CA ALA A 76 64.40 -38.65 -6.66
C ALA A 76 63.19 -38.87 -5.74
N ALA A 77 61.99 -38.72 -6.28
CA ALA A 77 60.78 -39.08 -5.57
C ALA A 77 60.49 -40.57 -5.80
N SER A 78 60.59 -41.39 -4.75
CA SER A 78 60.05 -42.75 -4.78
C SER A 78 58.52 -42.65 -4.61
N PRO A 79 57.69 -43.28 -5.48
CA PRO A 79 56.24 -43.15 -5.40
C PRO A 79 55.60 -44.05 -4.31
N CYS A 80 56.30 -44.37 -3.22
CA CYS A 80 55.73 -45.20 -2.15
C CYS A 80 56.08 -44.62 -0.78
N ASN A 81 55.10 -43.97 -0.15
CA ASN A 81 55.06 -43.89 1.31
C ASN A 81 54.70 -45.29 1.86
N SER A 82 55.18 -45.57 3.06
CA SER A 82 55.36 -46.91 3.63
C SER A 82 54.05 -47.69 3.83
N THR A 83 53.94 -48.88 3.18
CA THR A 83 53.38 -50.19 3.66
C THR A 83 52.54 -51.04 2.68
N ALA A 84 52.40 -50.72 1.39
CA ALA A 84 51.66 -51.58 0.44
C ALA A 84 52.54 -52.38 -0.56
N LEU A 85 52.16 -53.64 -0.75
CA LEU A 85 52.92 -54.76 -1.35
C LEU A 85 53.10 -54.75 -2.90
N CYS A 86 53.13 -53.59 -3.57
CA CYS A 86 53.12 -53.53 -5.05
C CYS A 86 54.48 -53.29 -5.75
N CYS A 87 55.59 -53.20 -5.03
CA CYS A 87 56.91 -52.92 -5.64
C CYS A 87 57.89 -54.11 -5.56
N LYS A 88 57.50 -55.30 -6.05
CA LYS A 88 58.43 -56.45 -6.06
C LYS A 88 58.96 -56.91 -7.40
N ASN A 89 58.47 -56.46 -8.56
CA ASN A 89 59.13 -56.77 -9.83
C ASN A 89 58.78 -55.76 -10.94
N SER A 90 59.84 -55.18 -11.52
CA SER A 90 59.92 -54.54 -12.87
C SER A 90 59.93 -53.01 -12.93
N GLY A 91 61.13 -52.46 -13.20
CA GLY A 91 61.30 -51.22 -13.99
C GLY A 91 61.62 -49.94 -13.23
N ILE A 92 62.77 -49.85 -12.53
CA ILE A 92 63.23 -48.57 -11.95
C ILE A 92 63.52 -47.56 -13.08
N THR A 93 62.72 -46.51 -13.15
CA THR A 93 62.94 -45.35 -14.04
C THR A 93 64.23 -44.63 -13.63
N ARG A 94 65.19 -44.49 -14.56
CA ARG A 94 66.49 -43.86 -14.28
C ARG A 94 66.55 -42.47 -14.91
N LEU A 95 66.99 -41.48 -14.14
CA LEU A 95 67.33 -40.15 -14.66
C LEU A 95 68.50 -40.29 -15.63
N SER A 96 68.25 -40.03 -16.92
CA SER A 96 69.26 -40.25 -17.96
C SER A 96 70.05 -38.98 -18.27
N THR A 97 69.38 -37.82 -18.41
CA THR A 97 70.03 -36.53 -18.66
C THR A 97 69.12 -35.38 -18.23
N VAL A 98 69.72 -34.34 -17.66
CA VAL A 98 69.13 -33.02 -17.43
C VAL A 98 69.81 -32.04 -18.38
N SER A 99 69.01 -31.28 -19.14
CA SER A 99 69.52 -30.23 -20.03
C SER A 99 69.04 -28.87 -19.56
N ILE A 100 69.98 -27.94 -19.37
CA ILE A 100 69.74 -26.54 -18.99
C ILE A 100 70.19 -25.65 -20.16
N ALA A 101 69.30 -24.80 -20.63
CA ALA A 101 69.62 -23.81 -21.67
C ALA A 101 70.13 -22.52 -21.04
N ILE A 102 71.27 -22.01 -21.54
CA ILE A 102 71.79 -20.68 -21.20
C ILE A 102 71.48 -19.75 -22.38
N VAL A 103 70.80 -18.64 -22.11
CA VAL A 103 70.41 -17.70 -23.17
C VAL A 103 71.59 -16.93 -23.75
N PRO A 104 71.53 -16.52 -25.02
CA PRO A 104 72.70 -16.04 -25.76
C PRO A 104 73.20 -14.68 -25.26
N THR A 105 72.31 -13.88 -24.67
CA THR A 105 72.60 -12.56 -24.09
C THR A 105 73.51 -12.63 -22.85
N CYS A 106 73.54 -13.76 -22.15
CA CYS A 106 74.46 -14.00 -21.03
C CYS A 106 75.83 -14.57 -21.46
N ILE A 107 76.08 -14.75 -22.77
CA ILE A 107 77.30 -15.38 -23.29
C ILE A 107 78.34 -14.32 -23.71
N VAL A 108 79.26 -13.98 -22.81
CA VAL A 108 80.49 -13.22 -23.12
C VAL A 108 81.51 -14.02 -23.95
N LYS A 109 82.38 -13.32 -24.67
CA LYS A 109 83.37 -13.91 -25.60
C LYS A 109 84.40 -14.72 -24.78
N GLY A 110 84.60 -15.99 -25.08
CA GLY A 110 85.57 -16.86 -24.36
C GLY A 110 84.99 -17.77 -23.26
N LEU A 111 83.66 -17.85 -23.11
CA LEU A 111 83.02 -18.71 -22.09
C LEU A 111 83.28 -20.21 -22.30
N THR A 112 83.46 -20.70 -23.52
CA THR A 112 83.39 -22.14 -23.86
C THR A 112 84.47 -23.05 -23.27
N SER A 113 85.52 -22.52 -22.64
CA SER A 113 86.69 -23.33 -22.22
C SER A 113 86.87 -23.50 -20.71
N ASN A 114 86.13 -22.80 -19.84
CA ASN A 114 86.44 -22.73 -18.39
C ASN A 114 85.27 -23.05 -17.43
N PHE A 115 84.34 -23.94 -17.82
CA PHE A 115 83.25 -24.39 -16.94
C PHE A 115 83.66 -25.58 -16.07
N SER A 116 83.19 -25.63 -14.82
CA SER A 116 83.37 -26.80 -13.94
C SER A 116 82.09 -27.16 -13.18
N LEU A 117 81.99 -28.42 -12.73
CA LEU A 117 80.93 -28.92 -11.87
C LEU A 117 81.50 -29.30 -10.51
N SER A 118 80.74 -28.96 -9.46
CA SER A 118 81.06 -29.34 -8.09
C SER A 118 79.83 -29.83 -7.33
N LEU A 119 80.06 -30.53 -6.23
CA LEU A 119 79.03 -30.78 -5.21
C LEU A 119 78.88 -29.55 -4.32
N ALA A 120 77.84 -29.56 -3.47
CA ALA A 120 77.55 -28.46 -2.54
C ALA A 120 78.76 -28.06 -1.67
N ASP A 121 79.55 -29.04 -1.24
CA ASP A 121 80.71 -28.88 -0.35
C ASP A 121 81.96 -28.27 -1.00
N GLY A 122 81.98 -28.04 -2.32
CA GLY A 122 83.22 -27.60 -2.98
C GLY A 122 83.87 -28.63 -3.89
N THR A 123 83.62 -29.92 -3.68
CA THR A 123 84.38 -31.01 -4.31
C THR A 123 84.00 -31.21 -5.79
N ASN A 124 84.89 -31.81 -6.58
CA ASN A 124 84.69 -32.02 -8.02
C ASN A 124 83.63 -33.11 -8.30
N ALA A 125 82.59 -32.77 -9.06
CA ALA A 125 81.47 -33.67 -9.34
C ALA A 125 81.65 -34.60 -10.56
N LYS A 126 82.78 -34.55 -11.28
CA LYS A 126 83.04 -35.39 -12.49
C LYS A 126 83.07 -36.91 -12.20
N THR A 127 83.32 -37.30 -10.95
CA THR A 127 83.32 -38.70 -10.54
C THR A 127 81.90 -39.28 -10.50
N ALA A 128 80.89 -38.47 -10.15
CA ALA A 128 79.49 -38.86 -10.04
C ALA A 128 78.62 -38.47 -11.26
N PHE A 129 78.98 -37.39 -11.98
CA PHE A 129 78.19 -36.86 -13.10
C PHE A 129 79.04 -36.68 -14.38
N ARG A 130 78.44 -36.99 -15.52
CA ARG A 130 78.92 -36.65 -16.88
C ARG A 130 78.35 -35.29 -17.29
N PHE A 131 79.12 -34.56 -18.09
CA PHE A 131 78.79 -33.19 -18.48
C PHE A 131 79.20 -32.91 -19.92
N LYS A 132 78.33 -32.24 -20.67
CA LYS A 132 78.61 -31.75 -22.03
C LYS A 132 77.89 -30.43 -22.29
N ILE A 133 78.57 -29.46 -22.89
CA ILE A 133 77.94 -28.26 -23.45
C ILE A 133 77.95 -28.36 -24.98
N ASN A 134 76.80 -28.12 -25.61
CA ASN A 134 76.75 -28.00 -27.08
C ASN A 134 77.08 -26.54 -27.50
N LYS A 135 77.79 -26.38 -28.62
CA LYS A 135 78.46 -25.15 -29.12
C LYS A 135 77.71 -23.85 -28.77
N ALA A 136 78.27 -23.06 -27.85
CA ALA A 136 77.72 -21.80 -27.36
C ALA A 136 78.08 -20.62 -28.28
N SER A 137 77.12 -19.76 -28.63
CA SER A 137 77.39 -18.51 -29.37
C SER A 137 76.46 -17.39 -28.91
N ARG A 138 76.81 -16.12 -29.18
CA ARG A 138 75.91 -14.97 -28.95
C ARG A 138 74.61 -15.00 -29.78
N LYS A 139 74.45 -15.98 -30.68
CA LYS A 139 73.31 -16.13 -31.58
C LYS A 139 72.43 -17.36 -31.29
N ALA A 140 72.82 -18.24 -30.36
CA ALA A 140 72.06 -19.47 -30.08
C ALA A 140 72.27 -19.96 -28.64
N ASP A 141 71.21 -20.52 -28.05
CA ASP A 141 71.22 -21.03 -26.67
C ASP A 141 72.31 -22.09 -26.48
N ALA A 142 73.10 -21.94 -25.42
CA ALA A 142 74.07 -22.96 -25.04
C ALA A 142 73.39 -24.01 -24.14
N ASN A 143 73.32 -25.25 -24.61
CA ASN A 143 72.71 -26.33 -23.85
C ASN A 143 73.75 -27.07 -23.00
N VAL A 144 73.60 -26.96 -21.68
CA VAL A 144 74.37 -27.68 -20.68
C VAL A 144 73.65 -29.00 -20.36
N ARG A 145 74.28 -30.12 -20.70
CA ARG A 145 73.77 -31.46 -20.39
C ARG A 145 74.53 -32.07 -19.24
N ILE A 146 73.80 -32.49 -18.21
CA ILE A 146 74.31 -33.18 -17.03
C ILE A 146 73.65 -34.56 -16.99
N ALA A 147 74.45 -35.62 -16.87
CA ALA A 147 73.96 -36.98 -16.79
C ALA A 147 74.62 -37.72 -15.62
N PRO A 148 73.87 -38.23 -14.63
CA PRO A 148 74.47 -39.04 -13.57
C PRO A 148 75.10 -40.30 -14.16
N LYS A 149 76.22 -40.74 -13.58
CA LYS A 149 76.74 -42.06 -13.92
C LYS A 149 75.80 -43.14 -13.37
N THR A 150 75.88 -44.33 -13.96
CA THR A 150 74.95 -45.44 -13.73
C THR A 150 74.78 -45.84 -12.26
N SER A 151 75.83 -45.73 -11.44
CA SER A 151 75.82 -45.99 -9.99
C SER A 151 75.11 -44.88 -9.22
N THR A 152 75.41 -43.61 -9.53
CA THR A 152 74.76 -42.43 -8.95
C THR A 152 73.27 -42.38 -9.31
N ALA A 153 72.92 -42.72 -10.56
CA ALA A 153 71.54 -42.82 -11.05
C ALA A 153 70.67 -43.84 -10.28
N LYS A 154 71.29 -44.85 -9.65
CA LYS A 154 70.61 -45.89 -8.87
C LYS A 154 70.38 -45.52 -7.40
N ALA A 155 71.14 -44.56 -6.88
CA ALA A 155 71.20 -44.23 -5.45
C ALA A 155 70.82 -42.76 -5.16
N LEU A 156 70.28 -42.04 -6.14
CA LEU A 156 69.84 -40.67 -5.97
C LEU A 156 68.65 -40.64 -5.00
N GLY A 157 68.84 -39.99 -3.84
CA GLY A 157 67.77 -39.58 -2.93
C GLY A 157 67.53 -38.08 -3.05
N SER A 158 68.48 -37.27 -2.57
CA SER A 158 68.57 -35.82 -2.77
C SER A 158 70.05 -35.45 -2.91
N THR A 159 70.44 -34.78 -3.99
CA THR A 159 71.85 -34.41 -4.23
C THR A 159 71.95 -33.05 -4.89
N THR A 160 72.68 -32.14 -4.25
CA THR A 160 72.93 -30.81 -4.80
C THR A 160 74.19 -30.80 -5.67
N VAL A 161 74.02 -30.38 -6.92
CA VAL A 161 75.09 -30.22 -7.90
C VAL A 161 75.15 -28.75 -8.30
N CYS A 162 76.36 -28.23 -8.48
CA CYS A 162 76.59 -26.84 -8.81
C CYS A 162 77.42 -26.67 -10.08
N ILE A 163 77.05 -25.68 -10.90
CA ILE A 163 77.83 -25.21 -12.05
C ILE A 163 78.62 -23.98 -11.60
N ASN A 164 79.92 -23.96 -11.90
CA ASN A 164 80.79 -22.84 -11.60
C ASN A 164 81.19 -22.13 -12.91
N LEU A 165 80.89 -20.83 -12.99
CA LEU A 165 81.17 -19.96 -14.13
C LEU A 165 82.28 -18.97 -13.78
N PRO A 166 83.26 -18.69 -14.65
CA PRO A 166 84.24 -17.64 -14.39
C PRO A 166 83.56 -16.29 -14.17
N ALA A 167 83.93 -15.55 -13.13
CA ALA A 167 83.45 -14.19 -12.92
C ALA A 167 84.04 -13.27 -14.00
N ALA A 168 83.20 -12.77 -14.90
CA ALA A 168 83.57 -11.77 -15.88
C ALA A 168 82.54 -10.63 -15.90
N ALA A 169 83.00 -9.40 -16.15
CA ALA A 169 82.12 -8.24 -16.26
C ALA A 169 81.08 -8.47 -17.38
N GLY A 170 79.79 -8.32 -17.05
CA GLY A 170 78.68 -8.55 -17.97
C GLY A 170 78.08 -9.97 -17.96
N LEU A 171 78.51 -10.86 -17.05
CA LEU A 171 77.76 -12.08 -16.77
C LEU A 171 76.56 -11.79 -15.86
N CYS A 172 75.44 -12.41 -16.22
CA CYS A 172 74.17 -12.40 -15.51
C CYS A 172 74.35 -12.77 -14.01
N ASN A 173 74.11 -11.78 -13.12
CA ASN A 173 74.35 -11.85 -11.67
C ASN A 173 73.21 -12.52 -10.88
N THR A 174 72.15 -12.97 -11.57
CA THR A 174 71.05 -13.78 -11.00
C THR A 174 70.64 -14.88 -11.97
N VAL A 175 70.01 -15.94 -11.45
CA VAL A 175 69.53 -17.09 -12.26
C VAL A 175 68.43 -16.68 -13.25
N GLY A 176 67.58 -15.71 -12.91
CA GLY A 176 66.51 -15.22 -13.79
C GLY A 176 67.07 -14.61 -15.09
N SER A 177 68.23 -13.97 -15.01
CA SER A 177 68.92 -13.41 -16.17
C SER A 177 69.60 -14.49 -17.01
N LEU A 178 70.14 -15.57 -16.40
CA LEU A 178 70.79 -16.71 -17.10
C LEU A 178 69.85 -17.55 -17.97
N CYS A 179 68.55 -17.57 -17.67
CA CYS A 179 67.52 -18.23 -18.46
C CYS A 179 66.62 -17.26 -19.25
N GLY A 180 66.95 -15.96 -19.32
CA GLY A 180 66.25 -14.99 -20.18
C GLY A 180 64.89 -14.48 -19.70
N GLY A 181 64.61 -14.50 -18.38
CA GLY A 181 63.35 -13.99 -17.84
C GLY A 181 62.15 -14.93 -18.08
N THR A 182 61.34 -15.11 -17.02
CA THR A 182 60.08 -15.87 -16.86
C THR A 182 59.94 -17.29 -17.46
N THR A 183 60.84 -17.82 -18.28
CA THR A 183 60.75 -19.18 -18.82
C THR A 183 62.12 -19.88 -18.91
N CYS A 184 62.59 -20.48 -17.82
CA CYS A 184 63.74 -21.37 -17.90
C CYS A 184 63.34 -22.71 -18.54
N LYS A 185 63.91 -23.03 -19.71
CA LYS A 185 63.66 -24.31 -20.41
C LYS A 185 64.58 -25.40 -19.86
N VAL A 186 64.00 -26.24 -19.01
CA VAL A 186 64.69 -27.38 -18.41
C VAL A 186 64.09 -28.64 -19.01
N ASN A 187 64.89 -29.36 -19.79
CA ASN A 187 64.46 -30.61 -20.41
C ASN A 187 65.06 -31.78 -19.63
N VAL A 188 64.19 -32.52 -18.94
CA VAL A 188 64.53 -33.76 -18.23
C VAL A 188 64.13 -34.94 -19.12
N THR A 189 65.05 -35.86 -19.38
CA THR A 189 64.76 -37.04 -20.20
C THR A 189 64.93 -38.32 -19.39
N THR A 190 63.92 -39.18 -19.39
CA THR A 190 63.94 -40.53 -18.81
C THR A 190 63.92 -41.58 -19.93
N SER A 191 64.47 -42.77 -19.69
CA SER A 191 64.49 -43.85 -20.69
C SER A 191 63.28 -44.78 -20.57
N LYS A 192 62.34 -44.66 -21.53
CA LYS A 192 61.22 -45.51 -21.98
C LYS A 192 60.66 -46.64 -21.07
N PHE A 193 59.35 -46.56 -20.79
CA PHE A 193 58.45 -47.68 -20.46
C PHE A 193 57.65 -48.09 -21.71
N LYS A 194 57.39 -49.38 -21.94
CA LYS A 194 56.59 -49.89 -23.08
C LYS A 194 55.65 -51.01 -22.60
N PRO A 195 54.33 -50.77 -22.48
CA PRO A 195 53.35 -51.84 -22.37
C PRO A 195 53.05 -52.42 -23.77
N ALA A 196 52.74 -53.71 -23.82
CA ALA A 196 52.39 -54.41 -25.05
C ALA A 196 50.99 -53.99 -25.57
N ASN A 197 50.82 -54.00 -26.90
CA ASN A 197 49.55 -53.97 -27.64
C ASN A 197 48.88 -52.64 -28.02
N LEU A 198 49.61 -51.71 -28.66
CA LEU A 198 48.99 -50.77 -29.61
C LEU A 198 49.84 -50.64 -30.88
N THR A 199 49.18 -50.78 -32.03
CA THR A 199 49.73 -50.65 -33.38
C THR A 199 50.12 -49.20 -33.70
N LYS A 200 51.15 -49.06 -34.53
CA LYS A 200 51.89 -47.82 -34.82
C LYS A 200 51.16 -46.93 -35.85
N PRO A 201 50.90 -45.63 -35.61
CA PRO A 201 50.71 -44.70 -36.71
C PRO A 201 52.07 -44.21 -37.23
N LYS A 202 52.26 -44.33 -38.54
CA LYS A 202 53.35 -43.71 -39.31
C LYS A 202 53.19 -42.19 -39.29
N SER A 203 54.32 -41.51 -39.18
CA SER A 203 54.53 -40.06 -39.15
C SER A 203 54.04 -39.35 -40.42
N LEU A 204 53.39 -38.18 -40.32
CA LEU A 204 53.89 -36.80 -40.60
C LEU A 204 52.64 -35.95 -40.99
N PRO A 205 52.71 -34.63 -41.29
CA PRO A 205 53.32 -33.48 -40.60
C PRO A 205 52.38 -32.23 -40.60
N CYS A 206 52.44 -31.34 -39.58
CA CYS A 206 52.29 -29.87 -39.72
C CYS A 206 52.18 -29.17 -38.36
N CYS A 207 52.80 -28.00 -38.27
CA CYS A 207 52.64 -27.05 -37.16
C CYS A 207 51.23 -26.43 -37.19
N LEU A 208 50.53 -26.42 -36.06
CA LEU A 208 50.06 -25.19 -35.40
C LEU A 208 49.44 -25.53 -34.02
N THR A 209 49.88 -24.75 -33.03
CA THR A 209 49.15 -24.33 -31.80
C THR A 209 48.09 -25.27 -31.22
N GLY A 210 48.46 -25.92 -30.11
CA GLY A 210 47.50 -26.45 -29.15
C GLY A 210 48.17 -26.52 -27.78
N ASN A 211 47.54 -25.94 -26.76
CA ASN A 211 47.85 -26.30 -25.38
C ASN A 211 47.75 -27.83 -25.27
N VAL A 212 48.86 -28.51 -24.97
CA VAL A 212 48.83 -29.96 -24.75
C VAL A 212 48.63 -30.20 -23.26
N ASN A 213 47.38 -30.54 -22.95
CA ASN A 213 46.89 -31.09 -21.69
C ASN A 213 47.82 -32.19 -21.16
N ILE A 214 48.31 -32.01 -19.94
CA ILE A 214 48.69 -33.13 -19.07
C ILE A 214 47.38 -33.69 -18.54
N GLN A 215 47.04 -34.95 -18.82
CA GLN A 215 45.86 -35.54 -18.18
C GLN A 215 46.12 -35.59 -16.66
N PRO A 216 45.23 -34.96 -15.84
CA PRO A 216 45.25 -35.09 -14.40
C PRO A 216 45.21 -36.57 -14.00
N ALA A 217 45.68 -36.91 -12.80
CA ALA A 217 45.22 -38.13 -12.16
C ALA A 217 43.69 -38.07 -12.18
N LEU A 218 43.05 -38.96 -12.96
CA LEU A 218 41.61 -38.94 -13.08
C LEU A 218 41.06 -39.20 -11.68
N GLN A 219 40.40 -38.20 -11.11
CA GLN A 219 39.85 -38.27 -9.76
C GLN A 219 38.33 -38.22 -9.87
N THR A 220 37.64 -38.81 -8.90
CA THR A 220 36.20 -38.61 -8.79
C THR A 220 35.92 -37.29 -8.11
N ASP A 221 34.79 -36.66 -8.43
CA ASP A 221 34.36 -35.38 -7.85
C ASP A 221 32.83 -35.28 -7.97
N PHE A 222 32.11 -35.51 -6.88
CA PHE A 222 30.65 -35.62 -6.82
C PHE A 222 30.03 -34.34 -6.29
N ALA A 223 29.57 -33.49 -7.20
CA ALA A 223 28.84 -32.31 -6.83
C ALA A 223 27.33 -32.60 -6.68
N VAL A 224 26.72 -32.11 -5.59
CA VAL A 224 25.26 -31.91 -5.60
C VAL A 224 24.97 -30.66 -6.42
N THR A 225 24.35 -30.84 -7.58
CA THR A 225 24.20 -29.79 -8.59
C THR A 225 22.81 -29.20 -8.68
N ALA A 226 21.78 -29.94 -8.24
CA ALA A 226 20.42 -29.43 -8.18
C ALA A 226 19.61 -30.10 -7.07
N ILE A 227 18.72 -29.32 -6.47
CA ILE A 227 17.65 -29.80 -5.58
C ILE A 227 16.36 -29.22 -6.14
N GLN A 228 15.34 -30.04 -6.34
CA GLN A 228 14.02 -29.62 -6.78
C GLN A 228 12.95 -30.19 -5.85
N LEU A 229 12.13 -29.33 -5.28
CA LEU A 229 10.99 -29.73 -4.47
C LEU A 229 9.72 -29.74 -5.32
N THR A 230 8.90 -30.78 -5.16
CA THR A 230 7.59 -30.90 -5.79
C THR A 230 6.56 -31.25 -4.72
N PRO A 231 5.63 -30.33 -4.36
CA PRO A 231 5.58 -28.92 -4.78
C PRO A 231 6.77 -28.09 -4.24
N THR A 232 7.08 -26.96 -4.88
CA THR A 232 8.17 -26.03 -4.47
C THR A 232 7.88 -25.32 -3.14
N SER A 233 6.60 -25.18 -2.80
CA SER A 233 6.11 -24.62 -1.54
C SER A 233 5.15 -25.64 -0.91
N PRO A 234 5.68 -26.63 -0.17
CA PRO A 234 4.87 -27.68 0.41
C PRO A 234 3.99 -27.16 1.54
N VAL A 235 2.79 -27.73 1.65
CA VAL A 235 1.79 -27.38 2.65
C VAL A 235 2.06 -28.17 3.93
N THR A 236 2.01 -27.52 5.10
CA THR A 236 2.18 -28.17 6.41
C THR A 236 1.35 -29.46 6.53
N GLY A 237 1.99 -30.55 6.98
CA GLY A 237 1.38 -31.87 7.12
C GLY A 237 1.13 -32.64 5.82
N GLN A 238 1.38 -32.06 4.64
CA GLN A 238 1.23 -32.73 3.35
C GLN A 238 2.57 -33.30 2.85
N PRO A 239 2.54 -34.38 2.04
CA PRO A 239 3.75 -34.94 1.47
C PRO A 239 4.34 -34.02 0.39
N PHE A 240 5.67 -33.99 0.28
CA PHE A 240 6.40 -33.38 -0.83
C PHE A 240 7.59 -34.25 -1.21
N THR A 241 7.99 -34.17 -2.48
CA THR A 241 9.12 -34.91 -3.03
C THR A 241 10.31 -33.98 -3.27
N ALA A 242 11.49 -34.39 -2.83
CA ALA A 242 12.75 -33.74 -3.13
C ALA A 242 13.52 -34.58 -4.17
N GLY A 243 13.68 -34.08 -5.38
CA GLY A 243 14.58 -34.63 -6.39
C GLY A 243 15.96 -33.99 -6.26
N VAL A 244 16.97 -34.80 -5.96
CA VAL A 244 18.36 -34.35 -5.76
C VAL A 244 19.23 -34.90 -6.88
N THR A 245 19.92 -34.00 -7.59
CA THR A 245 20.81 -34.35 -8.70
C THR A 245 22.26 -34.32 -8.24
N VAL A 246 22.88 -35.50 -8.22
CA VAL A 246 24.32 -35.68 -7.97
C VAL A 246 25.01 -35.85 -9.31
N THR A 247 26.03 -35.05 -9.57
CA THR A 247 26.80 -35.06 -10.81
C THR A 247 28.24 -35.43 -10.49
N ASN A 248 28.79 -36.41 -11.20
CA ASN A 248 30.22 -36.67 -11.15
C ASN A 248 30.94 -35.68 -12.08
N THR A 249 31.41 -34.58 -11.52
CA THR A 249 32.23 -33.56 -12.17
C THR A 249 33.71 -33.95 -12.32
N GLY A 250 34.07 -35.14 -11.84
CA GLY A 250 35.41 -35.72 -11.93
C GLY A 250 35.68 -36.37 -13.28
N GLU A 251 36.87 -36.96 -13.41
CA GLU A 251 37.35 -37.51 -14.68
C GLU A 251 37.27 -39.05 -14.78
N VAL A 252 36.84 -39.74 -13.72
CA VAL A 252 36.59 -41.20 -13.69
C VAL A 252 35.18 -41.54 -13.23
N ALA A 253 34.60 -42.60 -13.78
CA ALA A 253 33.37 -43.18 -13.25
C ALA A 253 33.60 -43.75 -11.84
N ALA A 254 32.75 -43.37 -10.90
CA ALA A 254 32.79 -43.83 -9.52
C ALA A 254 31.38 -43.78 -8.91
N ASN A 255 31.20 -44.39 -7.75
CA ASN A 255 29.92 -44.39 -7.03
C ASN A 255 30.12 -43.57 -5.74
N PRO A 256 29.33 -42.51 -5.47
CA PRO A 256 29.48 -41.68 -4.26
C PRO A 256 29.09 -42.42 -2.97
N GLY A 257 28.70 -43.70 -3.04
CA GLY A 257 28.22 -44.45 -1.90
C GLY A 257 26.80 -44.02 -1.60
N SER A 258 26.62 -43.15 -0.61
CA SER A 258 25.29 -42.74 -0.13
C SER A 258 24.98 -41.26 -0.40
N LEU A 259 23.71 -40.91 -0.31
CA LEU A 259 23.22 -39.53 -0.40
C LEU A 259 22.33 -39.25 0.82
N GLY A 260 22.78 -38.32 1.67
CA GLY A 260 22.03 -37.87 2.84
C GLY A 260 21.27 -36.58 2.56
N VAL A 261 20.06 -36.47 3.09
CA VAL A 261 19.22 -35.28 2.95
C VAL A 261 18.59 -34.85 4.28
N TRP A 262 18.47 -33.53 4.47
CA TRP A 262 17.80 -32.91 5.62
C TRP A 262 16.72 -31.95 5.13
N ALA A 263 15.54 -32.02 5.74
CA ALA A 263 14.42 -31.17 5.40
C ALA A 263 14.59 -29.74 5.92
N ASP A 264 15.39 -29.51 6.99
CA ASP A 264 15.66 -28.18 7.55
C ASP A 264 17.04 -28.08 8.22
N LYS A 265 18.10 -27.85 7.44
CA LYS A 265 19.48 -27.73 7.93
C LYS A 265 20.28 -26.66 7.18
N ALA A 266 20.33 -25.46 7.76
CA ALA A 266 21.11 -24.34 7.21
C ALA A 266 22.63 -24.51 7.37
N VAL A 267 23.09 -25.08 8.49
CA VAL A 267 24.53 -25.29 8.77
C VAL A 267 25.07 -26.47 7.97
N GLN A 268 26.32 -26.40 7.52
CA GLN A 268 26.98 -27.51 6.82
C GLN A 268 26.93 -28.80 7.64
N ALA A 269 26.59 -29.91 6.99
CA ALA A 269 26.58 -31.22 7.63
C ALA A 269 28.01 -31.75 7.79
N ALA A 270 28.34 -32.30 8.95
CA ALA A 270 29.63 -32.93 9.18
C ALA A 270 29.68 -34.35 8.58
N CYS A 271 30.88 -34.84 8.26
CA CYS A 271 31.08 -36.24 7.86
C CYS A 271 30.53 -37.20 8.94
N GLY A 272 29.71 -38.17 8.54
CA GLY A 272 29.06 -39.15 9.41
C GLY A 272 27.87 -38.63 10.21
N GLU A 273 27.44 -37.37 10.01
CA GLU A 273 26.24 -36.84 10.65
C GLU A 273 24.97 -37.56 10.13
N ALA A 274 24.05 -37.90 11.04
CA ALA A 274 22.81 -38.57 10.67
C ALA A 274 21.89 -37.64 9.84
N ALA A 275 21.44 -38.14 8.69
CA ALA A 275 20.47 -37.46 7.83
C ALA A 275 19.02 -37.79 8.20
N ASP A 276 18.09 -36.92 7.82
CA ASP A 276 16.65 -37.18 8.00
C ASP A 276 16.20 -38.38 7.14
N GLN A 277 16.75 -38.46 5.93
CA GLN A 277 16.69 -39.65 5.08
C GLN A 277 18.03 -39.86 4.37
N THR A 278 18.38 -41.12 4.15
CA THR A 278 19.59 -41.51 3.41
C THR A 278 19.23 -42.50 2.33
N ASN A 279 19.69 -42.24 1.11
CA ASN A 279 19.73 -43.26 0.07
C ASN A 279 21.03 -44.05 0.22
N ALA A 280 20.91 -45.36 0.47
CA ALA A 280 22.06 -46.21 0.80
C ALA A 280 23.02 -46.44 -0.38
N THR A 281 22.59 -46.27 -1.62
CA THR A 281 23.45 -46.41 -2.81
C THR A 281 22.96 -45.55 -3.98
N VAL A 282 23.69 -44.50 -4.33
CA VAL A 282 23.39 -43.66 -5.51
C VAL A 282 23.70 -44.40 -6.81
N GLY A 283 24.70 -45.28 -6.79
CA GLY A 283 25.12 -46.09 -7.94
C GLY A 283 26.31 -45.50 -8.68
N LEU A 284 26.85 -46.26 -9.64
CA LEU A 284 28.00 -45.82 -10.45
C LEU A 284 27.59 -44.67 -11.39
N ILE A 285 28.25 -43.51 -11.25
CA ILE A 285 28.03 -42.33 -12.09
C ILE A 285 29.25 -42.14 -13.00
N ALA A 286 29.05 -42.17 -14.30
CA ALA A 286 30.11 -41.89 -15.27
C ALA A 286 30.61 -40.45 -15.17
N ALA A 287 31.85 -40.18 -15.58
CA ALA A 287 32.40 -38.82 -15.62
C ALA A 287 31.50 -37.89 -16.47
N GLY A 288 31.12 -36.75 -15.89
CA GLY A 288 30.19 -35.77 -16.47
C GLY A 288 28.70 -36.18 -16.45
N ALA A 289 28.36 -37.36 -15.96
CA ALA A 289 26.97 -37.81 -15.86
C ALA A 289 26.35 -37.42 -14.51
N SER A 290 25.02 -37.42 -14.47
CA SER A 290 24.23 -37.12 -13.27
C SER A 290 23.22 -38.21 -12.98
N VAL A 291 22.93 -38.41 -11.70
CA VAL A 291 21.83 -39.25 -11.22
C VAL A 291 20.88 -38.38 -10.41
N ASN A 292 19.58 -38.53 -10.64
CA ASN A 292 18.54 -37.90 -9.83
C ASN A 292 17.95 -38.92 -8.87
N VAL A 293 17.96 -38.60 -7.58
CA VAL A 293 17.41 -39.44 -6.51
C VAL A 293 16.26 -38.69 -5.85
N SER A 294 15.11 -39.35 -5.77
CA SER A 294 13.89 -38.79 -5.19
C SER A 294 13.69 -39.26 -3.75
N PHE A 295 13.39 -38.31 -2.86
CA PHE A 295 13.02 -38.55 -1.46
C PHE A 295 11.61 -38.01 -1.20
N THR A 296 10.84 -38.68 -0.35
CA THR A 296 9.50 -38.22 0.02
C THR A 296 9.47 -37.85 1.49
N PHE A 297 9.03 -36.63 1.78
CA PHE A 297 8.93 -36.05 3.12
C PHE A 297 7.49 -35.62 3.40
N THR A 298 7.16 -35.46 4.69
CA THR A 298 5.97 -34.72 5.11
C THR A 298 6.40 -33.33 5.57
N ALA A 299 5.77 -32.27 5.07
CA ALA A 299 6.13 -30.91 5.42
C ALA A 299 5.88 -30.64 6.91
N GLY A 300 6.89 -30.06 7.59
CA GLY A 300 6.82 -29.72 9.01
C GLY A 300 6.04 -28.43 9.29
N ALA A 301 6.43 -27.70 10.34
CA ALA A 301 5.80 -26.43 10.70
C ALA A 301 5.98 -25.35 9.63
N VAL A 302 4.98 -24.47 9.52
CA VAL A 302 4.95 -23.31 8.62
C VAL A 302 6.16 -22.41 8.85
N GLY A 303 6.75 -21.90 7.76
CA GLY A 303 7.86 -20.96 7.80
C GLY A 303 8.97 -21.30 6.81
N ASN A 304 10.03 -20.50 6.86
CA ASN A 304 11.20 -20.68 6.02
C ASN A 304 12.05 -21.87 6.51
N LYS A 305 12.49 -22.67 5.56
CA LYS A 305 13.24 -23.91 5.75
C LYS A 305 14.41 -23.97 4.80
N THR A 306 15.45 -24.71 5.17
CA THR A 306 16.61 -24.94 4.30
C THR A 306 16.78 -26.43 4.05
N PHE A 307 16.39 -26.90 2.86
CA PHE A 307 16.68 -28.28 2.46
C PHE A 307 18.18 -28.41 2.18
N ARG A 308 18.82 -29.45 2.69
CA ARG A 308 20.24 -29.74 2.44
C ARG A 308 20.39 -31.15 1.88
N ALA A 309 21.21 -31.30 0.87
CA ALA A 309 21.65 -32.59 0.36
C ALA A 309 23.18 -32.69 0.45
N TYR A 310 23.67 -33.90 0.72
CA TYR A 310 25.09 -34.21 0.87
C TYR A 310 25.43 -35.55 0.18
N SER A 311 26.17 -35.52 -0.92
CA SER A 311 26.77 -36.71 -1.53
C SER A 311 27.97 -37.20 -0.72
N ASP A 312 28.16 -38.52 -0.62
CA ASP A 312 29.13 -39.14 0.30
C ASP A 312 29.13 -38.51 1.71
N PRO A 313 27.99 -38.54 2.43
CA PRO A 313 27.93 -37.97 3.77
C PRO A 313 28.86 -38.69 4.76
N THR A 314 29.42 -39.85 4.39
CA THR A 314 30.42 -40.59 5.18
C THR A 314 31.85 -40.15 4.95
N CYS A 315 32.12 -39.35 3.90
CA CYS A 315 33.45 -38.93 3.47
C CYS A 315 34.38 -40.15 3.26
N ALA A 316 33.83 -41.23 2.72
CA ALA A 316 34.52 -42.49 2.53
C ALA A 316 35.34 -42.53 1.23
N ILE A 317 35.06 -41.61 0.30
CA ILE A 317 35.61 -41.60 -1.05
C ILE A 317 36.47 -40.34 -1.22
N PRO A 318 37.77 -40.48 -1.53
CA PRO A 318 38.60 -39.32 -1.80
C PRO A 318 38.21 -38.62 -3.10
N GLU A 319 37.85 -37.35 -3.00
CA GLU A 319 37.36 -36.54 -4.12
C GLU A 319 38.36 -35.45 -4.53
N LYS A 320 38.11 -34.83 -5.69
CA LYS A 320 38.86 -33.65 -6.14
C LYS A 320 38.50 -32.40 -5.33
N SER A 321 37.26 -32.31 -4.85
CA SER A 321 36.77 -31.21 -4.03
C SER A 321 35.65 -31.67 -3.11
N ASP A 322 35.88 -31.70 -1.80
CA ASP A 322 34.79 -32.00 -0.83
C ASP A 322 33.84 -30.79 -0.61
N THR A 323 34.04 -29.69 -1.33
CA THR A 323 33.29 -28.44 -1.12
C THR A 323 32.00 -28.34 -1.93
N ASN A 324 31.87 -29.14 -2.99
CA ASN A 324 30.71 -29.18 -3.88
C ASN A 324 29.75 -30.35 -3.56
N ASP A 325 30.11 -31.21 -2.61
CA ASP A 325 29.31 -32.35 -2.17
C ASP A 325 28.02 -31.96 -1.46
N GLN A 326 27.89 -30.70 -1.04
CA GLN A 326 26.71 -30.19 -0.36
C GLN A 326 26.07 -29.04 -1.10
N LEU A 327 24.75 -29.12 -1.25
CA LEU A 327 23.93 -28.02 -1.75
C LEU A 327 22.76 -27.77 -0.81
N THR A 328 22.36 -26.50 -0.72
CA THR A 328 21.15 -26.09 0.00
C THR A 328 20.13 -25.45 -0.93
N LEU A 329 18.85 -25.67 -0.62
CA LEU A 329 17.73 -24.98 -1.24
C LEU A 329 16.85 -24.38 -0.14
N SER A 330 16.70 -23.06 -0.15
CA SER A 330 15.70 -22.39 0.69
C SER A 330 14.30 -22.62 0.13
N TYR A 331 13.37 -22.99 1.00
CA TYR A 331 11.95 -23.14 0.65
C TYR A 331 11.07 -22.67 1.81
N THR A 332 9.78 -22.47 1.55
CA THR A 332 8.82 -22.07 2.57
C THR A 332 7.73 -23.13 2.67
N VAL A 333 7.53 -23.65 3.88
CA VAL A 333 6.35 -24.45 4.20
C VAL A 333 5.20 -23.50 4.44
N VAL A 334 4.11 -23.66 3.70
CA VAL A 334 2.93 -22.81 3.80
C VAL A 334 1.85 -23.47 4.65
N ALA A 335 0.98 -22.66 5.25
CA ALA A 335 -0.19 -23.18 5.97
C ALA A 335 -1.13 -23.91 4.99
N ALA A 336 -1.87 -24.89 5.49
CA ALA A 336 -2.99 -25.45 4.74
C ALA A 336 -4.01 -24.33 4.48
N PRO A 337 -4.58 -24.23 3.26
CA PRO A 337 -5.64 -23.27 3.02
C PRO A 337 -6.79 -23.58 3.97
N THR A 338 -7.21 -22.59 4.74
CA THR A 338 -8.38 -22.69 5.62
C THR A 338 -9.63 -22.75 4.77
N SER A 339 -10.26 -23.91 4.67
CA SER A 339 -11.56 -24.06 4.01
C SER A 339 -12.61 -23.22 4.75
N THR A 340 -13.09 -22.16 4.11
CA THR A 340 -13.96 -21.13 4.71
C THR A 340 -15.07 -20.76 3.73
N VAL A 341 -16.22 -20.36 4.26
CA VAL A 341 -17.27 -19.67 3.50
C VAL A 341 -16.86 -18.20 3.37
N ASN A 342 -17.21 -17.54 2.26
CA ASN A 342 -16.99 -16.10 2.12
C ASN A 342 -18.03 -15.48 1.20
N LEU A 343 -19.11 -14.96 1.76
CA LEU A 343 -20.13 -14.20 1.07
C LEU A 343 -19.60 -12.81 0.76
N VAL A 344 -19.91 -12.34 -0.43
CA VAL A 344 -19.47 -11.03 -0.93
C VAL A 344 -20.66 -10.35 -1.56
N ALA A 345 -21.00 -9.17 -1.05
CA ALA A 345 -22.00 -8.29 -1.64
C ALA A 345 -21.34 -7.43 -2.73
N SER A 346 -21.90 -7.44 -3.94
CA SER A 346 -21.35 -6.69 -5.08
C SER A 346 -22.45 -6.20 -6.01
N ALA A 347 -22.07 -5.35 -6.97
CA ALA A 347 -22.96 -4.83 -8.02
C ALA A 347 -24.28 -4.23 -7.49
N LEU A 348 -24.25 -3.61 -6.29
CA LEU A 348 -25.40 -2.90 -5.75
C LEU A 348 -25.73 -1.71 -6.66
N ALA A 349 -26.94 -1.70 -7.19
CA ALA A 349 -27.42 -0.67 -8.10
C ALA A 349 -28.93 -0.50 -8.01
N ILE A 350 -29.41 0.66 -8.46
CA ILE A 350 -30.82 0.91 -8.69
C ILE A 350 -31.07 0.73 -10.20
N THR A 351 -31.98 -0.16 -10.56
CA THR A 351 -32.27 -0.51 -11.97
C THR A 351 -33.44 0.31 -12.52
N GLY A 352 -33.42 0.55 -13.84
CA GLY A 352 -34.42 1.36 -14.53
C GLY A 352 -34.11 2.86 -14.59
N TYR A 353 -32.90 3.27 -14.16
CA TYR A 353 -32.47 4.67 -14.14
C TYR A 353 -31.05 4.81 -14.69
N ALA A 354 -30.75 5.94 -15.34
CA ALA A 354 -29.48 6.15 -16.03
C ALA A 354 -28.58 7.16 -15.28
N GLY A 355 -27.33 6.76 -15.01
CA GLY A 355 -26.25 7.61 -14.53
C GLY A 355 -26.07 7.62 -13.00
N PRO A 356 -24.81 7.67 -12.50
CA PRO A 356 -24.52 8.03 -11.12
C PRO A 356 -24.28 9.56 -10.99
N PRO A 357 -24.93 10.26 -10.05
CA PRO A 357 -25.99 9.76 -9.18
C PRO A 357 -27.31 9.60 -9.95
N ALA A 358 -28.03 8.49 -9.70
CA ALA A 358 -29.36 8.30 -10.27
C ALA A 358 -30.29 9.37 -9.67
N THR A 359 -30.86 10.23 -10.51
CA THR A 359 -31.90 11.19 -10.09
C THR A 359 -33.26 10.50 -10.11
N LEU A 360 -33.70 10.09 -8.92
CA LEU A 360 -34.99 9.42 -8.71
C LEU A 360 -35.99 10.41 -8.11
N LEU A 361 -37.27 10.11 -8.26
CA LEU A 361 -38.34 10.93 -7.71
C LEU A 361 -38.56 10.61 -6.22
N PRO A 362 -38.80 11.63 -5.37
CA PRO A 362 -39.16 11.39 -3.98
C PRO A 362 -40.47 10.60 -3.84
N GLY A 363 -40.51 9.69 -2.87
CA GLY A 363 -41.70 8.91 -2.48
C GLY A 363 -42.09 7.77 -3.43
N GLN A 364 -41.32 7.52 -4.50
CA GLN A 364 -41.54 6.38 -5.39
C GLN A 364 -40.93 5.08 -4.84
N THR A 365 -41.27 3.94 -5.45
CA THR A 365 -40.55 2.68 -5.24
C THR A 365 -39.47 2.49 -6.31
N ALA A 366 -38.40 1.77 -5.95
CA ALA A 366 -37.30 1.45 -6.86
C ALA A 366 -36.90 -0.02 -6.77
N ASN A 367 -36.47 -0.56 -7.91
CA ASN A 367 -35.90 -1.90 -8.02
C ASN A 367 -34.40 -1.83 -7.76
N VAL A 368 -33.96 -2.36 -6.63
CA VAL A 368 -32.55 -2.47 -6.25
C VAL A 368 -32.05 -3.85 -6.61
N THR A 369 -30.94 -3.94 -7.35
CA THR A 369 -30.29 -5.21 -7.69
C THR A 369 -28.91 -5.28 -7.05
N PHE A 370 -28.51 -6.48 -6.64
CA PHE A 370 -27.17 -6.77 -6.17
C PHE A 370 -26.83 -8.25 -6.38
N VAL A 371 -25.55 -8.57 -6.33
CA VAL A 371 -25.02 -9.92 -6.50
C VAL A 371 -24.40 -10.38 -5.19
N VAL A 372 -24.78 -11.58 -4.75
CA VAL A 372 -24.16 -12.27 -3.61
C VAL A 372 -23.32 -13.42 -4.16
N THR A 373 -22.02 -13.39 -3.90
CA THR A 373 -21.08 -14.44 -4.34
C THR A 373 -20.50 -15.14 -3.13
N ASN A 374 -20.49 -16.47 -3.12
CA ASN A 374 -19.64 -17.21 -2.18
C ASN A 374 -18.24 -17.36 -2.79
N ALA A 375 -17.35 -16.41 -2.50
CA ALA A 375 -15.94 -16.44 -2.90
C ALA A 375 -15.08 -17.43 -2.07
N GLY A 376 -15.68 -18.08 -1.08
CA GLY A 376 -15.05 -19.10 -0.26
C GLY A 376 -14.88 -20.44 -0.97
N THR A 377 -14.23 -21.36 -0.28
CA THR A 377 -13.96 -22.73 -0.77
C THR A 377 -14.94 -23.77 -0.23
N ASN A 378 -15.76 -23.41 0.77
CA ASN A 378 -16.87 -24.23 1.29
C ASN A 378 -18.23 -23.69 0.84
N PRO A 379 -19.26 -24.55 0.69
CA PRO A 379 -20.63 -24.11 0.45
C PRO A 379 -21.18 -23.31 1.64
N SER A 380 -21.85 -22.20 1.34
CA SER A 380 -22.57 -21.36 2.31
C SER A 380 -24.00 -21.87 2.53
N PRO A 381 -24.50 -21.96 3.78
CA PRO A 381 -25.90 -22.20 4.05
C PRO A 381 -26.77 -21.01 3.61
N ALA A 382 -28.09 -21.19 3.56
CA ALA A 382 -29.00 -20.08 3.32
C ALA A 382 -28.96 -19.10 4.50
N THR A 383 -29.03 -17.80 4.21
CA THR A 383 -29.07 -16.72 5.20
C THR A 383 -30.04 -15.62 4.77
N THR A 384 -29.92 -14.39 5.28
CA THR A 384 -30.74 -13.24 4.93
C THR A 384 -29.88 -12.04 4.58
N TYR A 385 -30.44 -11.11 3.80
CA TYR A 385 -29.87 -9.79 3.59
C TYR A 385 -30.78 -8.73 4.22
N ALA A 386 -30.20 -7.57 4.52
CA ALA A 386 -30.94 -6.38 4.92
C ALA A 386 -30.49 -5.18 4.10
N LEU A 387 -31.46 -4.36 3.68
CA LEU A 387 -31.23 -3.19 2.83
C LEU A 387 -31.91 -1.97 3.45
N TRP A 388 -31.17 -0.88 3.60
CA TRP A 388 -31.68 0.44 4.01
C TRP A 388 -31.75 1.36 2.81
N ALA A 389 -32.92 1.97 2.59
CA ALA A 389 -33.12 3.00 1.58
C ALA A 389 -32.27 4.25 1.87
N ASN A 390 -32.01 4.54 3.15
CA ASN A 390 -31.19 5.67 3.57
C ASN A 390 -30.46 5.35 4.88
N LYS A 391 -29.15 5.16 4.80
CA LYS A 391 -28.30 5.03 5.99
C LYS A 391 -26.92 5.60 5.70
N ALA A 392 -26.48 6.56 6.52
CA ALA A 392 -25.22 7.28 6.32
C ALA A 392 -23.97 6.47 6.72
N THR A 393 -24.15 5.44 7.55
CA THR A 393 -23.07 4.58 8.02
C THR A 393 -23.15 3.20 7.38
N VAL A 394 -22.02 2.53 7.27
CA VAL A 394 -21.97 1.14 6.79
C VAL A 394 -22.90 0.27 7.64
N ALA A 395 -23.67 -0.61 6.99
CA ALA A 395 -24.54 -1.55 7.69
C ALA A 395 -23.71 -2.49 8.57
N VAL A 396 -24.25 -2.80 9.76
CA VAL A 396 -23.65 -3.76 10.69
C VAL A 396 -24.70 -4.81 11.03
N CYS A 397 -24.24 -5.97 11.50
CA CYS A 397 -25.07 -7.10 11.90
C CYS A 397 -26.23 -6.67 12.81
N ASN A 398 -27.44 -7.17 12.55
CA ASN A 398 -28.63 -6.93 13.38
C ASN A 398 -28.98 -5.44 13.63
N ALA A 399 -28.48 -4.51 12.80
CA ALA A 399 -28.81 -3.10 12.96
C ALA A 399 -30.32 -2.85 12.77
N ALA A 400 -30.90 -1.96 13.57
CA ALA A 400 -32.32 -1.65 13.48
C ALA A 400 -32.69 -0.85 12.21
N GLY A 401 -33.99 -0.89 11.87
CA GLY A 401 -34.61 -0.08 10.84
C GLY A 401 -34.29 -0.40 9.37
N PRO A 402 -34.00 -1.64 8.95
CA PRO A 402 -33.86 -1.94 7.53
C PRO A 402 -35.19 -1.67 6.80
N SER A 403 -35.11 -1.20 5.56
CA SER A 403 -36.28 -1.01 4.69
C SER A 403 -36.86 -2.34 4.22
N ILE A 404 -36.01 -3.36 4.07
CA ILE A 404 -36.41 -4.73 3.76
C ILE A 404 -35.39 -5.73 4.34
N VAL A 405 -35.89 -6.88 4.77
CA VAL A 405 -35.10 -8.07 5.13
C VAL A 405 -35.70 -9.27 4.40
N ALA A 406 -34.87 -10.03 3.68
CA ALA A 406 -35.31 -11.22 2.94
C ALA A 406 -34.17 -12.23 2.76
N GLY A 407 -34.48 -13.40 2.18
CA GLY A 407 -33.57 -14.54 2.11
C GLY A 407 -32.47 -14.42 1.06
N VAL A 408 -31.29 -14.95 1.38
CA VAL A 408 -30.21 -15.32 0.47
C VAL A 408 -30.18 -16.86 0.41
N PRO A 409 -30.31 -17.49 -0.76
CA PRO A 409 -30.27 -18.95 -0.86
C PRO A 409 -28.88 -19.51 -0.52
N ALA A 410 -28.80 -20.79 -0.20
CA ALA A 410 -27.52 -21.48 -0.03
C ALA A 410 -26.71 -21.42 -1.33
N LEU A 411 -25.39 -21.22 -1.23
CA LEU A 411 -24.49 -21.04 -2.37
C LEU A 411 -23.34 -22.03 -2.31
N ALA A 412 -23.13 -22.80 -3.39
CA ALA A 412 -21.92 -23.60 -3.54
C ALA A 412 -20.66 -22.72 -3.56
N ALA A 413 -19.48 -23.31 -3.31
CA ALA A 413 -18.22 -22.59 -3.42
C ALA A 413 -18.05 -21.99 -4.83
N GLY A 414 -17.71 -20.71 -4.92
CA GLY A 414 -17.59 -19.96 -6.18
C GLY A 414 -18.91 -19.58 -6.85
N ALA A 415 -20.07 -20.00 -6.33
CA ALA A 415 -21.37 -19.69 -6.92
C ALA A 415 -21.82 -18.27 -6.55
N ALA A 416 -22.60 -17.65 -7.43
CA ALA A 416 -23.20 -16.35 -7.21
C ALA A 416 -24.71 -16.37 -7.52
N THR A 417 -25.46 -15.52 -6.85
CA THR A 417 -26.88 -15.27 -7.13
C THR A 417 -27.13 -13.76 -7.25
N THR A 418 -28.02 -13.38 -8.17
CA THR A 418 -28.48 -12.00 -8.32
C THR A 418 -29.83 -11.84 -7.63
N ILE A 419 -29.94 -10.86 -6.75
CA ILE A 419 -31.17 -10.56 -6.01
C ILE A 419 -31.72 -9.22 -6.48
N THR A 420 -33.03 -9.16 -6.66
CA THR A 420 -33.78 -7.92 -6.93
C THR A 420 -34.75 -7.67 -5.78
N ALA A 421 -34.67 -6.49 -5.18
CA ALA A 421 -35.53 -6.05 -4.08
C ALA A 421 -36.28 -4.78 -4.48
N VAL A 422 -37.56 -4.68 -4.10
CA VAL A 422 -38.36 -3.47 -4.28
C VAL A 422 -38.33 -2.67 -2.98
N VAL A 423 -37.90 -1.42 -3.03
CA VAL A 423 -37.75 -0.56 -1.85
C VAL A 423 -38.45 0.78 -2.07
N ALA A 424 -39.16 1.26 -1.05
CA ALA A 424 -39.72 2.61 -1.03
C ALA A 424 -38.62 3.65 -0.75
N LEU A 425 -38.50 4.65 -1.62
CA LEU A 425 -37.54 5.73 -1.49
C LEU A 425 -38.06 6.82 -0.53
N PRO A 426 -37.17 7.58 0.13
CA PRO A 426 -37.56 8.74 0.94
C PRO A 426 -38.43 9.76 0.19
N GLY A 427 -39.29 10.48 0.91
CA GLY A 427 -40.20 11.49 0.35
C GLY A 427 -39.61 12.88 0.18
N ALA A 428 -38.43 13.15 0.74
CA ALA A 428 -37.74 14.43 0.60
C ALA A 428 -36.71 14.38 -0.53
N ILE A 429 -36.46 15.53 -1.16
CA ILE A 429 -35.34 15.69 -2.09
C ILE A 429 -34.02 15.69 -1.31
N GLY A 430 -32.94 15.24 -1.94
CA GLY A 430 -31.60 15.29 -1.36
C GLY A 430 -30.71 14.11 -1.72
N ALA A 431 -29.54 14.10 -1.08
CA ALA A 431 -28.55 13.05 -1.20
C ALA A 431 -28.87 11.89 -0.26
N TYR A 432 -28.82 10.66 -0.78
CA TYR A 432 -29.13 9.46 -0.02
C TYR A 432 -28.12 8.35 -0.30
N MET A 433 -28.02 7.41 0.64
CA MET A 433 -27.13 6.27 0.51
C MET A 433 -27.89 4.98 0.82
N LEU A 434 -27.95 4.10 -0.17
CA LEU A 434 -28.31 2.70 0.04
C LEU A 434 -27.18 2.01 0.80
N GLN A 435 -27.58 1.21 1.79
CA GLN A 435 -26.67 0.34 2.53
C GLN A 435 -27.23 -1.07 2.51
N LEU A 436 -26.40 -2.03 2.09
CA LEU A 436 -26.70 -3.45 2.03
C LEU A 436 -25.75 -4.19 2.98
N ILE A 437 -26.29 -5.19 3.67
CA ILE A 437 -25.50 -6.26 4.28
C ILE A 437 -26.13 -7.61 3.90
N VAL A 438 -25.30 -8.54 3.43
CA VAL A 438 -25.65 -9.96 3.28
C VAL A 438 -25.20 -10.71 4.53
N ASP A 439 -25.85 -11.84 4.83
CA ASP A 439 -25.79 -12.44 6.18
C ASP A 439 -26.09 -11.43 7.28
N TYR A 440 -27.22 -10.73 7.18
CA TYR A 440 -27.65 -9.70 8.13
C TYR A 440 -27.55 -10.07 9.62
N PRO A 441 -27.85 -11.31 10.06
CA PRO A 441 -27.67 -11.70 11.45
C PRO A 441 -26.21 -12.02 11.83
N CYS A 442 -25.30 -12.10 10.86
CA CYS A 442 -23.90 -12.55 10.98
C CYS A 442 -23.83 -13.93 11.63
N SER A 443 -24.55 -14.86 11.01
CA SER A 443 -24.78 -16.22 11.50
C SER A 443 -23.93 -17.26 10.78
N VAL A 444 -23.43 -16.93 9.59
CA VAL A 444 -22.52 -17.75 8.80
C VAL A 444 -21.10 -17.35 9.20
N ALA A 445 -20.28 -18.31 9.62
CA ALA A 445 -18.88 -18.01 9.95
C ALA A 445 -18.05 -17.92 8.67
N GLU A 446 -17.49 -16.75 8.40
CA GLU A 446 -16.86 -16.42 7.12
C GLU A 446 -15.36 -16.16 7.25
N SER A 447 -14.62 -16.18 6.14
CA SER A 447 -13.22 -15.73 6.14
C SER A 447 -13.08 -14.21 6.28
N SER A 448 -14.12 -13.47 5.88
CA SER A 448 -14.23 -12.03 6.03
C SER A 448 -15.70 -11.65 6.21
N GLU A 449 -15.97 -10.80 7.20
CA GLU A 449 -17.30 -10.22 7.44
C GLU A 449 -17.43 -8.82 6.81
N ALA A 450 -16.32 -8.26 6.32
CA ALA A 450 -16.27 -6.87 5.85
C ALA A 450 -16.83 -6.70 4.42
N ASP A 451 -16.68 -7.73 3.61
CA ASP A 451 -17.14 -7.85 2.22
C ASP A 451 -18.60 -8.29 2.10
N ASN A 452 -19.27 -8.50 3.23
CA ASN A 452 -20.72 -8.68 3.31
C ASN A 452 -21.50 -7.39 3.05
N THR A 453 -20.83 -6.24 2.97
CA THR A 453 -21.49 -4.93 2.85
C THR A 453 -21.29 -4.28 1.50
N ALA A 454 -22.29 -3.56 1.03
CA ALA A 454 -22.19 -2.72 -0.17
C ALA A 454 -22.97 -1.41 0.03
N SER A 455 -22.51 -0.34 -0.62
CA SER A 455 -23.16 0.96 -0.54
C SER A 455 -23.33 1.58 -1.92
N TYR A 456 -24.40 2.34 -2.10
CA TYR A 456 -24.70 3.01 -3.36
C TYR A 456 -25.32 4.39 -3.10
N ALA A 457 -24.64 5.45 -3.54
CA ALA A 457 -25.14 6.80 -3.43
C ALA A 457 -26.13 7.12 -4.56
N TYR A 458 -27.24 7.76 -4.20
CA TYR A 458 -28.25 8.24 -5.16
C TYR A 458 -28.77 9.61 -4.76
N GLN A 459 -29.43 10.30 -5.68
CA GLN A 459 -30.02 11.62 -5.44
C GLN A 459 -31.52 11.54 -5.68
N LEU A 460 -32.30 12.06 -4.75
CA LEU A 460 -33.69 12.37 -5.00
C LEU A 460 -33.77 13.82 -5.46
N ALA A 461 -34.19 14.01 -6.70
CA ALA A 461 -34.35 15.33 -7.29
C ALA A 461 -35.63 15.33 -8.11
N VAL A 462 -36.29 16.49 -8.17
CA VAL A 462 -37.30 16.72 -9.20
C VAL A 462 -36.58 16.77 -10.54
N PRO A 463 -37.05 16.08 -11.61
CA PRO A 463 -36.34 16.05 -12.88
C PRO A 463 -36.23 17.47 -13.43
N ALA A 464 -35.02 17.90 -13.76
CA ALA A 464 -34.80 19.07 -14.61
C ALA A 464 -35.19 18.67 -16.04
N GLY A 465 -36.49 18.67 -16.33
CA GLY A 465 -37.08 18.36 -17.62
C GLY A 465 -38.45 19.02 -17.73
N PRO A 466 -39.06 19.05 -18.92
CA PRO A 466 -40.38 19.64 -19.06
C PRO A 466 -41.39 18.84 -18.24
N LEU A 467 -42.03 19.48 -17.26
CA LEU A 467 -43.10 18.91 -16.43
C LEU A 467 -44.41 19.65 -16.73
N PRO A 468 -45.58 18.98 -16.65
CA PRO A 468 -46.86 19.67 -16.55
C PRO A 468 -46.93 20.45 -15.23
N ASP A 469 -47.81 21.45 -15.17
CA ASP A 469 -48.10 22.24 -13.97
C ASP A 469 -49.59 22.63 -14.02
N LEU A 470 -50.46 21.84 -13.39
CA LEU A 470 -51.90 22.04 -13.43
C LEU A 470 -52.32 23.02 -12.33
N ALA A 471 -52.74 24.21 -12.74
CA ALA A 471 -53.30 25.20 -11.85
C ALA A 471 -54.80 25.35 -12.02
N ILE A 472 -55.50 25.59 -10.91
CA ILE A 472 -56.93 25.95 -10.94
C ILE A 472 -57.05 27.47 -11.09
N THR A 473 -57.84 27.89 -12.08
CA THR A 473 -58.12 29.30 -12.40
C THR A 473 -59.61 29.50 -12.69
N ASN A 474 -60.04 30.77 -12.79
CA ASN A 474 -61.41 31.15 -13.20
C ASN A 474 -62.53 30.43 -12.42
N VAL A 475 -62.40 30.39 -11.09
CA VAL A 475 -63.39 29.75 -10.23
C VAL A 475 -64.61 30.66 -10.08
N LEU A 476 -65.76 30.16 -10.51
CA LEU A 476 -67.05 30.86 -10.55
C LEU A 476 -68.11 30.03 -9.84
N THR A 477 -68.93 30.69 -9.02
CA THR A 477 -69.95 30.07 -8.18
C THR A 477 -71.28 30.79 -8.34
N ASN A 478 -72.38 30.07 -8.58
CA ASN A 478 -73.74 30.62 -8.61
C ASN A 478 -74.72 29.77 -7.76
N PRO A 479 -75.35 30.31 -6.70
CA PRO A 479 -75.16 31.67 -6.18
C PRO A 479 -73.72 31.91 -5.71
N GLY A 480 -73.29 33.18 -5.69
CA GLY A 480 -71.97 33.55 -5.18
C GLY A 480 -71.80 33.13 -3.72
N LEU A 481 -70.57 32.77 -3.32
CA LEU A 481 -70.26 32.36 -1.94
C LEU A 481 -70.13 33.54 -0.96
N THR A 482 -70.32 34.77 -1.44
CA THR A 482 -70.28 35.99 -0.62
C THR A 482 -71.62 36.20 0.07
N GLY A 483 -71.69 35.97 1.39
CA GLY A 483 -72.88 36.20 2.21
C GLY A 483 -73.38 34.95 2.93
N LEU A 484 -74.60 35.02 3.47
CA LEU A 484 -75.26 33.91 4.16
C LEU A 484 -76.09 33.09 3.15
N LEU A 485 -75.74 31.83 2.99
CA LEU A 485 -76.46 30.86 2.15
C LEU A 485 -77.44 30.05 3.02
N PRO A 486 -78.64 29.72 2.55
CA PRO A 486 -79.59 28.91 3.33
C PRO A 486 -79.11 27.47 3.51
N VAL A 487 -79.62 26.80 4.56
CA VAL A 487 -79.40 25.35 4.77
C VAL A 487 -79.95 24.57 3.58
N GLY A 488 -79.17 23.61 3.07
CA GLY A 488 -79.53 22.81 1.89
C GLY A 488 -79.30 23.51 0.55
N GLN A 489 -78.58 24.64 0.54
CA GLN A 489 -78.20 25.32 -0.71
C GLN A 489 -77.37 24.40 -1.62
N VAL A 490 -77.77 24.35 -2.89
CA VAL A 490 -76.97 23.76 -3.97
C VAL A 490 -76.27 24.85 -4.76
N LEU A 491 -75.08 24.54 -5.27
CA LEU A 491 -74.20 25.46 -5.97
C LEU A 491 -73.94 24.99 -7.41
N ASN A 492 -73.99 25.90 -8.38
CA ASN A 492 -73.39 25.67 -9.69
C ASN A 492 -71.93 26.15 -9.64
N LEU A 493 -70.99 25.22 -9.76
CA LEU A 493 -69.55 25.47 -9.71
C LEU A 493 -68.94 25.33 -11.11
N THR A 494 -68.23 26.35 -11.56
CA THR A 494 -67.41 26.32 -12.77
C THR A 494 -65.98 26.68 -12.43
N PHE A 495 -65.00 25.94 -12.92
CA PHE A 495 -63.58 26.27 -12.76
C PHE A 495 -62.80 25.80 -13.99
N THR A 496 -61.60 26.35 -14.18
CA THR A 496 -60.72 25.98 -15.28
C THR A 496 -59.43 25.39 -14.74
N VAL A 497 -59.04 24.22 -15.22
CA VAL A 497 -57.70 23.65 -14.97
C VAL A 497 -56.84 24.00 -16.16
N VAL A 498 -55.73 24.69 -15.95
CA VAL A 498 -54.77 25.08 -16.99
C VAL A 498 -53.44 24.41 -16.72
N ASN A 499 -52.82 23.84 -17.76
CA ASN A 499 -51.45 23.37 -17.68
C ASN A 499 -50.49 24.53 -17.99
N GLN A 500 -49.90 25.14 -16.96
CA GLN A 500 -48.90 26.20 -17.05
C GLN A 500 -47.47 25.67 -17.25
N GLY A 501 -47.31 24.35 -17.27
CA GLY A 501 -46.03 23.67 -17.37
C GLY A 501 -45.51 23.61 -18.80
N THR A 502 -44.39 22.93 -18.96
CA THR A 502 -43.69 22.78 -20.25
C THR A 502 -43.85 21.40 -20.87
N ALA A 503 -44.48 20.44 -20.17
CA ALA A 503 -44.91 19.14 -20.73
C ALA A 503 -46.42 18.92 -20.61
N ALA A 504 -46.95 17.96 -21.37
CA ALA A 504 -48.34 17.56 -21.28
C ALA A 504 -48.64 16.78 -19.98
N SER A 505 -49.82 16.99 -19.39
CA SER A 505 -50.30 16.18 -18.26
C SER A 505 -50.84 14.83 -18.73
N LEU A 506 -50.91 13.86 -17.82
CA LEU A 506 -51.66 12.62 -18.04
C LEU A 506 -53.15 12.84 -17.75
N PRO A 507 -54.05 11.98 -18.27
CA PRO A 507 -55.44 11.97 -17.84
C PRO A 507 -55.53 11.67 -16.34
N GLY A 508 -56.28 12.50 -15.60
CA GLY A 508 -56.38 12.45 -14.15
C GLY A 508 -57.80 12.66 -13.65
N LEU A 509 -57.94 12.94 -12.36
CA LEU A 509 -59.23 13.29 -11.75
C LEU A 509 -59.19 14.68 -11.14
N TYR A 510 -60.35 15.33 -11.08
CA TYR A 510 -60.59 16.39 -10.11
C TYR A 510 -61.50 15.86 -8.99
N THR A 511 -61.32 16.36 -7.77
CA THR A 511 -62.21 16.05 -6.63
C THR A 511 -62.54 17.30 -5.84
N ILE A 512 -63.80 17.41 -5.43
CA ILE A 512 -64.34 18.50 -4.61
C ILE A 512 -64.64 17.98 -3.21
N PHE A 513 -64.23 18.73 -2.19
CA PHE A 513 -64.44 18.37 -0.80
C PHE A 513 -65.13 19.49 -0.03
N ASN A 514 -66.11 19.12 0.78
CA ASN A 514 -66.70 20.01 1.79
C ASN A 514 -65.96 19.83 3.12
N ASN A 515 -65.50 20.94 3.71
CA ASN A 515 -64.88 21.00 5.04
C ASN A 515 -63.70 20.05 5.24
N LEU A 516 -62.95 19.75 4.17
CA LEU A 516 -61.72 18.96 4.27
C LEU A 516 -60.60 19.81 4.88
N LEU A 517 -59.92 19.23 5.86
CA LEU A 517 -58.76 19.82 6.53
C LEU A 517 -57.47 19.39 5.82
N GLY A 518 -56.69 20.36 5.32
CA GLY A 518 -55.40 20.11 4.66
C GLY A 518 -55.54 19.67 3.20
N LEU A 519 -54.50 19.03 2.68
CA LEU A 519 -54.53 18.44 1.33
C LEU A 519 -55.01 16.98 1.41
N PRO A 520 -55.92 16.53 0.53
CA PRO A 520 -56.35 15.14 0.49
C PRO A 520 -55.21 14.20 0.11
N LEU A 521 -55.27 12.94 0.58
CA LEU A 521 -54.47 11.86 0.03
C LEU A 521 -54.85 11.59 -1.44
N CYS A 522 -53.89 11.14 -2.23
CA CYS A 522 -54.12 10.74 -3.62
C CYS A 522 -55.27 9.71 -3.72
N GLY A 523 -56.28 10.02 -4.51
CA GLY A 523 -57.45 9.16 -4.75
C GLY A 523 -58.53 9.25 -3.68
N ALA A 524 -58.46 10.19 -2.74
CA ALA A 524 -59.50 10.37 -1.72
C ALA A 524 -60.87 10.65 -2.36
N LEU A 525 -61.90 9.98 -1.84
CA LEU A 525 -63.29 10.18 -2.24
C LEU A 525 -63.80 11.51 -1.66
N GLY A 526 -64.28 12.40 -2.53
CA GLY A 526 -64.87 13.67 -2.13
C GLY A 526 -66.38 13.73 -2.36
N THR A 527 -66.95 14.92 -2.17
CA THR A 527 -68.36 15.22 -2.41
C THR A 527 -68.74 15.07 -3.88
N ALA A 528 -67.83 15.43 -4.79
CA ALA A 528 -67.97 15.20 -6.22
C ALA A 528 -66.59 14.93 -6.83
N SER A 529 -66.53 14.08 -7.86
CA SER A 529 -65.30 13.84 -8.62
C SER A 529 -65.62 13.65 -10.10
N GLY A 530 -64.64 13.87 -10.96
CA GLY A 530 -64.77 13.66 -12.40
C GLY A 530 -63.42 13.62 -13.11
N ALA A 531 -63.45 13.29 -14.39
CA ALA A 531 -62.25 13.11 -15.19
C ALA A 531 -61.68 14.45 -15.68
N LEU A 532 -60.35 14.56 -15.64
CA LEU A 532 -59.56 15.55 -16.37
C LEU A 532 -58.86 14.85 -17.54
N GLY A 533 -58.94 15.45 -18.72
CA GLY A 533 -58.20 14.97 -19.89
C GLY A 533 -56.71 15.27 -19.77
N ALA A 534 -55.90 14.64 -20.61
CA ALA A 534 -54.51 15.06 -20.81
C ALA A 534 -54.47 16.48 -21.38
N LEU A 535 -53.74 17.40 -20.74
CA LEU A 535 -53.61 18.79 -21.15
C LEU A 535 -52.20 19.06 -21.67
N ALA A 536 -52.07 19.48 -22.93
CA ALA A 536 -50.80 19.97 -23.48
C ALA A 536 -50.34 21.26 -22.77
N PRO A 537 -49.05 21.67 -22.90
CA PRO A 537 -48.57 22.95 -22.38
C PRO A 537 -49.44 24.12 -22.84
N GLY A 538 -49.90 24.96 -21.90
CA GLY A 538 -50.80 26.10 -22.15
C GLY A 538 -52.26 25.73 -22.42
N ALA A 539 -52.60 24.45 -22.58
CA ALA A 539 -53.98 24.01 -22.77
C ALA A 539 -54.76 24.06 -21.44
N ASN A 540 -56.08 24.14 -21.54
CA ASN A 540 -56.96 24.15 -20.38
C ASN A 540 -58.22 23.30 -20.61
N GLN A 541 -58.86 22.92 -19.50
CA GLN A 541 -60.17 22.30 -19.47
C GLN A 541 -61.06 23.03 -18.48
N THR A 542 -62.21 23.51 -18.95
CA THR A 542 -63.25 24.06 -18.08
C THR A 542 -64.15 22.93 -17.58
N VAL A 543 -64.32 22.85 -16.27
CA VAL A 543 -65.20 21.91 -15.58
C VAL A 543 -66.44 22.65 -15.12
N ASN A 544 -67.61 22.06 -15.37
CA ASN A 544 -68.90 22.58 -14.94
C ASN A 544 -69.66 21.52 -14.13
N LEU A 545 -69.96 21.84 -12.86
CA LEU A 545 -70.65 20.99 -11.91
C LEU A 545 -71.97 21.66 -11.50
N PRO A 546 -73.10 21.31 -12.14
CA PRO A 546 -74.40 21.81 -11.74
C PRO A 546 -74.86 21.13 -10.44
N ALA A 547 -75.58 21.88 -9.60
CA ALA A 547 -76.25 21.38 -8.40
C ALA A 547 -75.34 20.64 -7.39
N LEU A 548 -74.12 21.13 -7.17
CA LEU A 548 -73.21 20.63 -6.14
C LEU A 548 -73.80 20.89 -4.74
N PRO A 549 -74.01 19.87 -3.90
CA PRO A 549 -74.50 20.06 -2.54
C PRO A 549 -73.42 20.68 -1.66
N LEU A 550 -73.72 21.81 -1.03
CA LEU A 550 -72.88 22.37 0.03
C LEU A 550 -73.15 21.66 1.36
N ALA A 551 -72.17 21.66 2.26
CA ALA A 551 -72.38 21.17 3.62
C ALA A 551 -73.49 21.99 4.31
N SER A 552 -74.46 21.30 4.90
CA SER A 552 -75.62 21.90 5.59
C SER A 552 -75.31 22.34 7.02
N ILE A 553 -74.06 22.63 7.34
CA ILE A 553 -73.61 23.00 8.69
C ILE A 553 -73.72 24.53 8.83
N PRO A 554 -74.60 25.08 9.68
CA PRO A 554 -74.67 26.53 9.91
C PRO A 554 -73.32 27.09 10.38
N GLY A 555 -72.91 28.25 9.85
CA GLY A 555 -71.61 28.87 10.12
C GLY A 555 -70.63 28.80 8.94
N LEU A 556 -69.36 29.14 9.22
CA LEU A 556 -68.30 29.16 8.21
C LEU A 556 -67.90 27.74 7.81
N ASN A 557 -67.96 27.46 6.52
CA ASN A 557 -67.57 26.21 5.89
C ASN A 557 -66.51 26.50 4.80
N THR A 558 -65.85 25.44 4.33
CA THR A 558 -64.91 25.51 3.21
C THR A 558 -65.28 24.55 2.10
N LEU A 559 -65.16 25.01 0.87
CA LEU A 559 -65.24 24.19 -0.34
C LEU A 559 -63.84 24.11 -0.96
N GLN A 560 -63.27 22.92 -1.04
CA GLN A 560 -61.94 22.70 -1.60
C GLN A 560 -62.04 21.98 -2.95
N ILE A 561 -61.36 22.53 -3.96
CA ILE A 561 -61.25 22.00 -5.31
C ILE A 561 -59.81 21.51 -5.49
N VAL A 562 -59.63 20.27 -5.92
CA VAL A 562 -58.32 19.66 -6.15
C VAL A 562 -58.27 19.10 -7.56
N ALA A 563 -57.33 19.60 -8.37
CA ALA A 563 -56.97 19.04 -9.66
C ALA A 563 -55.90 17.95 -9.47
N ASP A 564 -55.87 16.99 -10.40
CA ASP A 564 -55.06 15.77 -10.29
C ASP A 564 -55.19 15.06 -8.92
N SER A 565 -56.42 14.93 -8.44
CA SER A 565 -56.71 14.39 -7.11
C SER A 565 -56.30 12.92 -6.94
N ASN A 566 -56.07 12.20 -8.04
CA ASN A 566 -55.50 10.85 -8.07
C ASN A 566 -53.98 10.81 -8.24
N CYS A 567 -53.31 11.96 -8.24
CA CYS A 567 -51.86 12.11 -8.39
C CYS A 567 -51.30 11.39 -9.62
N SER A 568 -52.06 11.44 -10.72
CA SER A 568 -51.71 10.78 -11.98
C SER A 568 -50.55 11.46 -12.69
N SER A 569 -50.37 12.77 -12.48
CA SER A 569 -49.32 13.56 -13.10
C SER A 569 -48.26 13.97 -12.09
N LEU A 570 -47.01 13.93 -12.53
CA LEU A 570 -45.92 14.57 -11.80
C LEU A 570 -45.82 16.02 -12.28
N GLU A 571 -45.94 16.96 -11.36
CA GLU A 571 -46.08 18.38 -11.67
C GLU A 571 -44.89 19.21 -11.18
N ALA A 572 -44.66 20.37 -11.82
CA ALA A 572 -43.62 21.32 -11.42
C ALA A 572 -43.96 22.04 -10.10
N ASP A 573 -45.23 22.41 -9.91
CA ASP A 573 -45.76 22.99 -8.69
C ASP A 573 -47.04 22.23 -8.31
N LYS A 574 -47.14 21.77 -7.05
CA LYS A 574 -48.31 21.07 -6.51
C LYS A 574 -49.10 21.89 -5.52
N THR A 575 -48.79 23.18 -5.39
CA THR A 575 -49.50 24.09 -4.47
C THR A 575 -50.62 24.85 -5.17
N ASN A 576 -50.54 24.99 -6.49
CA ASN A 576 -51.50 25.70 -7.33
C ASN A 576 -52.63 24.80 -7.91
N ASN A 577 -52.53 23.49 -7.70
CA ASN A 577 -53.55 22.50 -8.06
C ASN A 577 -54.71 22.42 -7.06
N VAL A 578 -54.68 23.23 -6.00
CA VAL A 578 -55.71 23.30 -4.95
C VAL A 578 -56.23 24.71 -4.76
N VAL A 579 -57.56 24.87 -4.69
CA VAL A 579 -58.23 26.12 -4.31
C VAL A 579 -59.22 25.84 -3.18
N ALA A 580 -59.21 26.67 -2.15
CA ALA A 580 -60.18 26.62 -1.04
C ALA A 580 -61.03 27.90 -1.02
N LEU A 581 -62.35 27.75 -1.00
CA LEU A 581 -63.32 28.84 -0.97
C LEU A 581 -64.10 28.80 0.36
N PRO A 582 -64.06 29.87 1.17
CA PRO A 582 -64.94 29.98 2.32
C PRO A 582 -66.38 30.29 1.90
N TYR A 583 -67.36 29.73 2.60
CA TYR A 583 -68.77 30.10 2.47
C TYR A 583 -69.48 29.99 3.84
N ASN A 584 -70.58 30.73 4.03
CA ASN A 584 -71.28 30.76 5.32
C ASN A 584 -72.74 30.31 5.14
N ILE A 585 -73.18 29.37 5.98
CA ILE A 585 -74.56 28.88 5.98
C ILE A 585 -75.34 29.56 7.10
N SER A 586 -76.48 30.18 6.78
CA SER A 586 -77.36 30.84 7.74
C SER A 586 -77.85 29.87 8.79
N SER A 587 -77.79 30.25 10.07
CA SER A 587 -78.59 29.60 11.10
C SER A 587 -80.07 29.97 10.93
N PRO A 588 -81.02 29.09 11.29
CA PRO A 588 -82.42 29.47 11.36
C PRO A 588 -82.56 30.67 12.32
N ALA A 589 -83.16 31.76 11.85
CA ALA A 589 -83.20 33.09 12.48
C ALA A 589 -83.95 33.19 13.83
N SER A 590 -84.17 32.08 14.54
CA SER A 590 -84.97 32.03 15.77
C SER A 590 -84.33 31.26 16.93
N SER A 591 -83.03 30.97 16.88
CA SER A 591 -82.32 30.32 18.00
C SER A 591 -81.39 31.32 18.71
N LEU A 592 -81.58 31.47 20.02
CA LEU A 592 -80.64 32.13 20.94
C LEU A 592 -79.37 31.27 21.00
N VAL A 593 -78.28 31.72 20.37
CA VAL A 593 -77.01 30.97 20.35
C VAL A 593 -75.84 31.82 20.83
N PRO A 594 -75.00 31.32 21.75
CA PRO A 594 -73.73 31.96 22.08
C PRO A 594 -72.71 31.74 20.94
N ASN A 595 -71.66 32.59 20.90
CA ASN A 595 -70.60 32.54 19.89
C ASN A 595 -69.29 33.03 20.51
N LEU A 596 -68.48 32.09 21.02
CA LEU A 596 -67.23 32.40 21.70
C LEU A 596 -66.10 32.65 20.69
N GLY A 597 -65.32 33.71 20.90
CA GLY A 597 -64.17 34.08 20.11
C GLY A 597 -62.93 34.36 20.96
N ILE A 598 -61.73 34.15 20.42
CA ILE A 598 -60.46 34.42 21.12
C ILE A 598 -59.83 35.70 20.58
N THR A 599 -59.43 36.60 21.47
CA THR A 599 -58.76 37.88 21.15
C THR A 599 -57.64 38.20 22.15
N ASN A 600 -56.91 39.29 21.91
CA ASN A 600 -55.91 39.85 22.84
C ASN A 600 -54.89 38.85 23.39
N ILE A 601 -54.35 38.00 22.52
CA ILE A 601 -53.40 36.96 22.92
C ILE A 601 -52.02 37.58 23.10
N LEU A 602 -51.46 37.42 24.29
CA LEU A 602 -50.12 37.87 24.66
C LEU A 602 -49.35 36.71 25.28
N ALA A 603 -48.08 36.59 24.88
CA ALA A 603 -47.14 35.61 25.41
C ALA A 603 -45.91 36.33 25.98
N THR A 604 -45.45 35.92 27.16
CA THR A 604 -44.23 36.45 27.77
C THR A 604 -43.32 35.29 28.22
N PRO A 605 -42.08 35.17 27.68
CA PRO A 605 -41.48 35.99 26.62
C PRO A 605 -42.26 35.89 25.28
N SER A 606 -42.09 36.89 24.42
CA SER A 606 -42.79 36.98 23.13
C SER A 606 -42.51 35.76 22.25
N LEU A 607 -43.54 35.26 21.55
CA LEU A 607 -43.40 34.18 20.56
C LEU A 607 -42.76 34.64 19.24
N ALA A 608 -42.55 35.95 19.07
CA ALA A 608 -41.87 36.50 17.91
C ALA A 608 -40.35 36.25 18.00
N GLY A 609 -39.81 35.48 17.05
CA GLY A 609 -38.38 35.17 16.95
C GLY A 609 -38.08 33.68 17.14
N LEU A 610 -36.80 33.37 17.36
CA LEU A 610 -36.33 32.02 17.60
C LEU A 610 -36.24 31.78 19.12
N LEU A 611 -37.01 30.80 19.61
CA LEU A 611 -37.06 30.44 21.03
C LEU A 611 -36.15 29.23 21.32
N PRO A 612 -35.49 29.18 22.49
CA PRO A 612 -34.73 28.00 22.92
C PRO A 612 -35.62 26.76 23.05
N LEU A 613 -35.03 25.56 22.89
CA LEU A 613 -35.74 24.31 23.17
C LEU A 613 -36.19 24.27 24.64
N GLY A 614 -37.46 23.94 24.85
CA GLY A 614 -38.06 23.85 26.19
C GLY A 614 -38.35 25.19 26.86
N GLN A 615 -38.38 26.30 26.11
CA GLN A 615 -38.78 27.60 26.63
C GLN A 615 -40.18 27.55 27.27
N LEU A 616 -40.28 28.06 28.51
CA LEU A 616 -41.56 28.28 29.19
C LEU A 616 -42.11 29.67 28.84
N VAL A 617 -43.41 29.76 28.58
CA VAL A 617 -44.11 31.02 28.29
C VAL A 617 -45.33 31.19 29.18
N ASN A 618 -45.58 32.42 29.66
CA ASN A 618 -46.86 32.79 30.25
C ASN A 618 -47.78 33.32 29.16
N LEU A 619 -49.01 32.82 29.11
CA LEU A 619 -50.01 33.19 28.10
C LEU A 619 -51.17 33.92 28.78
N THR A 620 -51.62 35.02 28.17
CA THR A 620 -52.87 35.70 28.51
C THR A 620 -53.70 35.90 27.26
N PHE A 621 -55.01 35.62 27.30
CA PHE A 621 -55.92 35.83 26.17
C PHE A 621 -57.34 36.11 26.64
N ASP A 622 -58.13 36.74 25.79
CA ASP A 622 -59.52 37.10 26.05
C ASP A 622 -60.48 36.18 25.29
N VAL A 623 -61.48 35.65 25.97
CA VAL A 623 -62.61 34.93 25.38
C VAL A 623 -63.83 35.84 25.35
N VAL A 624 -64.26 36.22 24.15
CA VAL A 624 -65.37 37.15 23.90
C VAL A 624 -66.60 36.38 23.43
N ASN A 625 -67.76 36.56 24.07
CA ASN A 625 -69.01 36.04 23.52
C ASN A 625 -69.65 37.08 22.58
N SER A 626 -69.48 36.88 21.28
CA SER A 626 -70.08 37.71 20.23
C SER A 626 -71.49 37.27 19.81
N GLY A 627 -72.05 36.26 20.49
CA GLY A 627 -73.38 35.72 20.22
C GLY A 627 -74.50 36.53 20.85
N THR A 628 -75.74 36.09 20.62
CA THR A 628 -76.95 36.75 21.13
C THR A 628 -77.48 36.13 22.42
N ALA A 629 -76.90 35.00 22.86
CA ALA A 629 -77.22 34.33 24.12
C ALA A 629 -75.98 34.24 25.03
N ALA A 630 -76.20 34.10 26.35
CA ALA A 630 -75.12 33.79 27.28
C ALA A 630 -74.59 32.36 27.05
N SER A 631 -73.27 32.17 27.09
CA SER A 631 -72.69 30.82 27.09
C SER A 631 -72.97 30.10 28.41
N VAL A 632 -73.03 28.77 28.38
CA VAL A 632 -72.93 27.96 29.60
C VAL A 632 -71.46 27.81 30.02
N ALA A 633 -71.22 27.39 31.26
CA ALA A 633 -69.86 27.09 31.71
C ALA A 633 -69.25 25.99 30.83
N GLY A 634 -67.97 26.15 30.48
CA GLY A 634 -67.29 25.29 29.51
C GLY A 634 -65.81 25.10 29.84
N LEU A 635 -65.08 24.55 28.86
CA LEU A 635 -63.64 24.35 28.95
C LEU A 635 -62.94 25.07 27.81
N TYR A 636 -61.76 25.60 28.09
CA TYR A 636 -60.77 25.95 27.08
C TYR A 636 -59.65 24.92 27.08
N THR A 637 -58.98 24.78 25.93
CA THR A 637 -57.76 23.98 25.82
C THR A 637 -56.70 24.66 24.97
N ILE A 638 -55.44 24.31 25.20
CA ILE A 638 -54.28 24.80 24.43
C ILE A 638 -53.53 23.59 23.88
N PHE A 639 -53.30 23.56 22.58
CA PHE A 639 -52.46 22.58 21.91
C PHE A 639 -51.12 23.20 21.52
N ASP A 640 -50.10 22.38 21.55
CA ASP A 640 -48.78 22.72 21.06
C ASP A 640 -48.43 21.84 19.86
N ASP A 641 -48.15 22.47 18.72
CA ASP A 641 -47.74 21.86 17.46
C ASP A 641 -48.67 20.74 16.93
N LEU A 642 -49.98 20.86 17.17
CA LEU A 642 -50.95 19.92 16.61
C LEU A 642 -51.06 20.10 15.09
N LEU A 643 -50.86 19.04 14.31
CA LEU A 643 -51.17 19.04 12.86
C LEU A 643 -52.69 19.09 12.65
N GLY A 644 -53.19 20.08 11.90
CA GLY A 644 -54.63 20.28 11.63
C GLY A 644 -55.37 21.17 12.65
N VAL A 645 -56.65 21.48 12.39
CA VAL A 645 -57.49 22.30 13.32
C VAL A 645 -58.08 21.37 14.39
N PRO A 646 -58.08 21.73 15.68
CA PRO A 646 -58.67 20.91 16.73
C PRO A 646 -60.14 20.58 16.48
N VAL A 647 -60.52 19.32 16.67
CA VAL A 647 -61.92 18.87 16.64
C VAL A 647 -62.56 18.97 18.02
N CYS A 648 -63.89 19.12 18.07
CA CYS A 648 -64.66 19.11 19.32
C CYS A 648 -64.35 17.86 20.17
N GLY A 649 -64.14 18.03 21.47
CA GLY A 649 -63.80 16.98 22.43
C GLY A 649 -62.31 16.61 22.49
N ALA A 650 -61.47 17.20 21.64
CA ALA A 650 -60.03 16.99 21.71
C ALA A 650 -59.44 17.68 22.95
N VAL A 651 -58.66 16.91 23.73
CA VAL A 651 -57.97 17.40 24.91
C VAL A 651 -56.55 17.82 24.52
N GLY A 652 -56.22 19.10 24.72
CA GLY A 652 -54.89 19.65 24.52
C GLY A 652 -53.97 19.51 25.73
N ALA A 653 -52.80 20.13 25.64
CA ALA A 653 -51.73 20.08 26.64
C ALA A 653 -52.11 20.77 27.96
N VAL A 654 -52.97 21.80 27.90
CA VAL A 654 -53.52 22.48 29.08
C VAL A 654 -55.02 22.61 28.91
N ASN A 655 -55.77 22.28 29.97
CA ASN A 655 -57.21 22.50 30.06
C ASN A 655 -57.52 23.42 31.24
N GLY A 656 -58.49 24.30 31.06
CA GLY A 656 -59.05 25.07 32.16
C GLY A 656 -60.53 25.36 31.97
N THR A 657 -61.15 25.90 33.01
CA THR A 657 -62.58 26.19 33.03
C THR A 657 -62.87 27.61 32.56
N LEU A 658 -63.98 27.76 31.85
CA LEU A 658 -64.60 29.05 31.52
C LEU A 658 -65.96 29.13 32.22
N GLY A 659 -66.26 30.30 32.78
CA GLY A 659 -67.57 30.58 33.34
C GLY A 659 -68.61 30.84 32.25
N PRO A 660 -69.90 30.98 32.60
CA PRO A 660 -70.90 31.54 31.69
C PRO A 660 -70.50 32.98 31.29
N ILE A 661 -70.42 33.26 29.99
CA ILE A 661 -70.07 34.57 29.43
C ILE A 661 -71.33 35.15 28.80
N ALA A 662 -71.83 36.27 29.33
CA ALA A 662 -73.01 36.94 28.78
C ALA A 662 -72.78 37.40 27.33
N ALA A 663 -73.85 37.57 26.55
CA ALA A 663 -73.77 38.13 25.20
C ALA A 663 -73.06 39.50 25.21
N GLY A 664 -72.05 39.68 24.37
CA GLY A 664 -71.20 40.86 24.29
C GLY A 664 -70.11 40.97 25.38
N ALA A 665 -70.06 40.07 26.36
CA ALA A 665 -69.08 40.10 27.44
C ALA A 665 -67.77 39.38 27.08
N THR A 666 -66.72 39.65 27.86
CA THR A 666 -65.37 39.08 27.70
C THR A 666 -64.88 38.48 29.02
N GLN A 667 -64.21 37.34 28.97
CA GLN A 667 -63.49 36.73 30.09
C GLN A 667 -62.01 36.56 29.74
N THR A 668 -61.10 37.14 30.55
CA THR A 668 -59.65 36.98 30.38
C THR A 668 -59.15 35.71 31.07
N VAL A 669 -58.27 34.98 30.39
CA VAL A 669 -57.63 33.75 30.87
C VAL A 669 -56.13 33.94 30.96
N THR A 670 -55.53 33.46 32.05
CA THR A 670 -54.07 33.49 32.28
C THR A 670 -53.56 32.06 32.53
N VAL A 671 -52.53 31.66 31.78
CA VAL A 671 -51.83 30.39 31.92
C VAL A 671 -50.35 30.68 32.18
N LEU A 672 -49.83 30.20 33.31
CA LEU A 672 -48.44 30.41 33.70
C LEU A 672 -47.57 29.21 33.33
N ASN A 673 -46.33 29.47 32.93
CA ASN A 673 -45.29 28.47 32.67
C ASN A 673 -45.69 27.36 31.68
N PHE A 674 -46.36 27.73 30.58
CA PHE A 674 -46.69 26.80 29.50
C PHE A 674 -45.41 26.34 28.78
N PRO A 675 -45.14 25.02 28.69
CA PRO A 675 -43.98 24.51 27.97
C PRO A 675 -44.22 24.46 26.46
N LEU A 676 -43.31 25.04 25.68
CA LEU A 676 -43.30 24.91 24.21
C LEU A 676 -42.57 23.63 23.76
N ALA A 677 -42.86 23.17 22.53
CA ALA A 677 -42.41 21.89 22.01
C ALA A 677 -40.89 21.79 21.99
N GLY A 678 -40.35 20.72 22.55
CA GLY A 678 -38.91 20.45 22.62
C GLY A 678 -38.27 20.02 21.29
N VAL A 679 -38.86 20.35 20.15
CA VAL A 679 -38.43 19.91 18.81
C VAL A 679 -38.13 21.13 17.95
N ILE A 680 -37.03 21.08 17.18
CA ILE A 680 -36.61 22.16 16.27
C ILE A 680 -37.61 22.34 15.12
N GLY A 681 -37.86 23.59 14.73
CA GLY A 681 -38.60 23.97 13.52
C GLY A 681 -39.66 25.03 13.76
N ALA A 682 -40.40 25.34 12.70
CA ALA A 682 -41.63 26.13 12.80
C ALA A 682 -42.73 25.30 13.47
N LYS A 683 -43.42 25.92 14.43
CA LYS A 683 -44.43 25.32 15.29
C LYS A 683 -45.63 26.26 15.40
N THR A 684 -46.76 25.73 15.85
CA THR A 684 -47.95 26.54 16.10
C THR A 684 -48.56 26.23 17.46
N LEU A 685 -48.76 27.26 18.28
CA LEU A 685 -49.58 27.19 19.48
C LEU A 685 -51.04 27.46 19.11
N LYS A 686 -51.96 26.61 19.57
CA LYS A 686 -53.39 26.67 19.21
C LYS A 686 -54.26 26.74 20.45
N ILE A 687 -55.09 27.76 20.55
CA ILE A 687 -56.00 27.99 21.68
C ILE A 687 -57.44 27.73 21.21
N VAL A 688 -58.23 27.02 22.00
CA VAL A 688 -59.63 26.72 21.74
C VAL A 688 -60.46 27.09 22.97
N ALA A 689 -61.47 27.94 22.80
CA ALA A 689 -62.32 28.44 23.88
C ALA A 689 -63.60 27.65 24.11
N ASP A 690 -63.94 26.70 23.23
CA ASP A 690 -65.14 25.86 23.34
C ASP A 690 -64.81 24.40 23.00
N VAL A 691 -64.06 23.75 23.90
CA VAL A 691 -63.55 22.38 23.67
C VAL A 691 -64.66 21.41 23.29
N ASN A 692 -65.82 21.51 23.94
CA ASN A 692 -66.93 20.58 23.74
C ASN A 692 -67.90 21.03 22.65
N CYS A 693 -67.66 22.19 22.01
CA CYS A 693 -68.54 22.79 21.03
C CYS A 693 -70.00 22.94 21.51
N THR A 694 -70.16 23.22 22.80
CA THR A 694 -71.47 23.32 23.47
C THR A 694 -71.99 24.76 23.51
N ASN A 695 -71.10 25.74 23.33
CA ASN A 695 -71.39 27.16 23.55
C ASN A 695 -71.41 27.99 22.28
N SER A 696 -70.71 27.56 21.24
CA SER A 696 -70.72 28.24 19.96
C SER A 696 -71.65 27.48 19.04
N ALA A 697 -72.52 28.20 18.31
CA ALA A 697 -73.26 27.60 17.20
C ALA A 697 -72.27 27.01 16.18
N ASN A 698 -71.93 25.74 16.37
CA ASN A 698 -71.16 24.87 15.47
C ASN A 698 -69.65 25.16 15.33
N GLY A 699 -68.90 25.35 16.42
CA GLY A 699 -67.43 25.38 16.33
C GLY A 699 -66.89 26.51 15.45
N SER A 700 -67.43 27.72 15.65
CA SER A 700 -67.06 28.91 14.87
C SER A 700 -65.54 29.13 14.86
N SER A 701 -65.01 29.49 13.70
CA SER A 701 -63.57 29.71 13.45
C SER A 701 -62.94 30.79 14.33
N ASN A 702 -63.74 31.64 14.97
CA ASN A 702 -63.29 32.63 15.96
C ASN A 702 -63.05 32.01 17.35
N SER A 703 -63.66 30.87 17.71
CA SER A 703 -63.41 30.14 18.97
C SER A 703 -62.03 29.49 19.03
N PHE A 704 -61.25 29.67 17.95
CA PHE A 704 -59.92 29.17 17.73
C PHE A 704 -58.95 30.32 17.43
N ALA A 705 -57.74 30.23 17.96
CA ALA A 705 -56.63 31.08 17.56
C ALA A 705 -55.34 30.28 17.43
N ALA A 706 -54.52 30.61 16.43
CA ALA A 706 -53.21 30.02 16.20
C ALA A 706 -52.11 31.08 16.24
N LEU A 707 -51.03 30.80 16.96
CA LEU A 707 -49.84 31.64 17.02
C LEU A 707 -48.64 30.82 16.53
N PRO A 708 -48.00 31.22 15.42
CA PRO A 708 -46.76 30.60 15.01
C PRO A 708 -45.64 30.96 15.98
N TYR A 709 -44.73 30.01 16.22
CA TYR A 709 -43.46 30.25 16.88
C TYR A 709 -42.38 29.36 16.25
N ASN A 710 -41.11 29.72 16.41
CA ASN A 710 -40.00 28.91 15.91
C ASN A 710 -39.13 28.47 17.09
N THR A 711 -38.88 27.18 17.21
CA THR A 711 -37.90 26.62 18.14
C THR A 711 -36.66 26.23 17.37
N GLY A 712 -35.50 26.66 17.85
CA GLY A 712 -34.23 26.35 17.20
C GLY A 712 -33.17 25.98 18.22
N ALA A 713 -32.25 25.11 17.80
CA ALA A 713 -30.94 25.09 18.42
C ALA A 713 -30.23 26.38 18.00
N LEU A 714 -29.88 27.22 18.96
CA LEU A 714 -28.98 28.35 18.76
C LEU A 714 -27.60 27.77 18.42
N LEU A 715 -27.29 27.65 17.12
CA LEU A 715 -26.02 27.07 16.67
C LEU A 715 -25.14 28.14 16.00
N PRO A 716 -23.87 28.25 16.42
CA PRO A 716 -22.87 29.04 15.70
C PRO A 716 -22.54 28.39 14.34
N ASN A 717 -22.01 29.17 13.41
CA ASN A 717 -21.55 28.70 12.09
C ASN A 717 -20.27 29.46 11.71
N LEU A 718 -19.12 28.91 12.10
CA LEU A 718 -17.82 29.55 11.90
C LEU A 718 -17.28 29.24 10.51
N GLY A 719 -16.98 30.28 9.72
CA GLY A 719 -16.34 30.19 8.43
C GLY A 719 -14.98 30.90 8.38
N VAL A 720 -14.04 30.40 7.58
CA VAL A 720 -12.74 31.05 7.37
C VAL A 720 -12.75 31.86 6.06
N SER A 721 -12.31 33.11 6.10
CA SER A 721 -12.25 34.00 4.94
C SER A 721 -11.03 34.96 5.00
N ASN A 722 -10.84 35.78 3.96
CA ASN A 722 -9.81 36.83 3.89
C ASN A 722 -8.39 36.37 4.26
N ILE A 723 -7.98 35.21 3.74
CA ILE A 723 -6.68 34.63 4.06
C ILE A 723 -5.60 35.36 3.24
N LEU A 724 -4.68 36.00 3.94
CA LEU A 724 -3.53 36.71 3.38
C LEU A 724 -2.25 36.12 3.96
N ALA A 725 -1.22 36.01 3.11
CA ALA A 725 0.10 35.53 3.49
C ALA A 725 1.17 36.54 3.06
N SER A 726 2.16 36.78 3.92
CA SER A 726 3.30 37.64 3.64
C SER A 726 4.63 36.95 4.01
N PRO A 727 5.53 36.68 3.04
CA PRO A 727 5.36 36.90 1.60
C PRO A 727 4.22 36.07 1.00
N THR A 728 3.70 36.49 -0.16
CA THR A 728 2.55 35.84 -0.82
C THR A 728 2.85 34.37 -1.14
N LEU A 729 1.83 33.51 -1.01
CA LEU A 729 1.93 32.09 -1.38
C LEU A 729 1.87 31.85 -2.90
N ALA A 730 1.59 32.91 -3.68
CA ALA A 730 1.57 32.83 -5.13
C ALA A 730 2.99 32.80 -5.70
N GLY A 731 3.35 31.71 -6.37
CA GLY A 731 4.64 31.55 -7.05
C GLY A 731 5.51 30.43 -6.46
N LEU A 732 6.81 30.47 -6.79
CA LEU A 732 7.82 29.53 -6.29
C LEU A 732 8.43 30.06 -5.00
N LEU A 733 8.24 29.34 -3.90
CA LEU A 733 8.78 29.71 -2.58
C LEU A 733 10.05 28.91 -2.29
N PRO A 734 11.09 29.51 -1.67
CA PRO A 734 12.32 28.80 -1.34
C PRO A 734 12.10 27.80 -0.19
N LEU A 735 13.00 26.82 -0.09
CA LEU A 735 13.00 25.83 0.98
C LEU A 735 13.18 26.53 2.35
N GLY A 736 12.30 26.23 3.31
CA GLY A 736 12.33 26.82 4.65
C GLY A 736 11.73 28.23 4.76
N GLN A 737 10.97 28.68 3.75
CA GLN A 737 10.26 29.96 3.79
C GLN A 737 9.32 30.06 5.00
N LEU A 738 9.49 31.13 5.79
CA LEU A 738 8.57 31.54 6.84
C LEU A 738 7.52 32.50 6.26
N VAL A 739 6.25 32.33 6.61
CA VAL A 739 5.16 33.23 6.19
C VAL A 739 4.37 33.75 7.39
N ASN A 740 4.01 35.02 7.35
CA ASN A 740 3.03 35.59 8.26
C ASN A 740 1.64 35.39 7.64
N LEU A 741 0.73 34.74 8.37
CA LEU A 741 -0.64 34.47 7.94
C LEU A 741 -1.63 35.34 8.70
N THR A 742 -2.57 35.93 7.99
CA THR A 742 -3.73 36.60 8.57
C THR A 742 -5.00 36.08 7.93
N PHE A 743 -6.03 35.78 8.72
CA PHE A 743 -7.32 35.30 8.22
C PHE A 743 -8.46 35.69 9.15
N ASP A 744 -9.66 35.76 8.61
CA ASP A 744 -10.87 36.11 9.33
C ASP A 744 -11.70 34.86 9.64
N VAL A 745 -12.14 34.74 10.89
CA VAL A 745 -13.15 33.76 11.30
C VAL A 745 -14.48 34.48 11.48
N VAL A 746 -15.43 34.17 10.60
CA VAL A 746 -16.76 34.81 10.54
C VAL A 746 -17.79 33.86 11.14
N ASN A 747 -18.54 34.31 12.14
CA ASN A 747 -19.69 33.56 12.63
C ASN A 747 -20.95 33.96 11.84
N SER A 748 -21.30 33.16 10.84
CA SER A 748 -22.51 33.33 10.03
C SER A 748 -23.75 32.65 10.62
N GLY A 749 -23.64 32.12 11.85
CA GLY A 749 -24.70 31.41 12.55
C GLY A 749 -25.63 32.36 13.33
N THR A 750 -26.66 31.79 13.94
CA THR A 750 -27.66 32.55 14.70
C THR A 750 -27.35 32.66 16.19
N ALA A 751 -26.25 32.03 16.65
CA ALA A 751 -25.79 32.05 18.05
C ALA A 751 -24.31 32.43 18.15
N ALA A 752 -23.91 32.98 19.30
CA ALA A 752 -22.50 33.23 19.59
C ALA A 752 -21.73 31.90 19.73
N SER A 753 -20.54 31.80 19.15
CA SER A 753 -19.67 30.64 19.36
C SER A 753 -19.12 30.61 20.77
N ALA A 754 -18.88 29.42 21.33
CA ALA A 754 -18.04 29.30 22.50
C ALA A 754 -16.57 29.60 22.14
N ALA A 755 -15.75 29.92 23.14
CA ALA A 755 -14.31 29.97 22.96
C ALA A 755 -13.82 28.60 22.45
N GLY A 756 -12.94 28.62 21.45
CA GLY A 756 -12.54 27.42 20.73
C GLY A 756 -11.08 27.44 20.32
N LEU A 757 -10.69 26.45 19.52
CA LEU A 757 -9.37 26.36 18.93
C LEU A 757 -9.48 26.41 17.41
N TYR A 758 -8.54 27.12 16.79
CA TYR A 758 -8.24 26.95 15.37
C TYR A 758 -6.96 26.13 15.21
N THR A 759 -6.82 25.44 14.08
CA THR A 759 -5.59 24.77 13.70
C THR A 759 -5.24 25.01 12.24
N ILE A 760 -3.95 24.94 11.92
CA ILE A 760 -3.42 25.06 10.56
C ILE A 760 -2.63 23.80 10.23
N PHE A 761 -3.02 23.11 9.16
CA PHE A 761 -2.28 21.99 8.59
C PHE A 761 -1.45 22.44 7.40
N ASP A 762 -0.29 21.82 7.26
CA ASP A 762 0.57 21.98 6.12
C ASP A 762 0.72 20.65 5.37
N ASP A 763 0.30 20.63 4.12
CA ASP A 763 0.35 19.49 3.18
C ASP A 763 -0.39 18.21 3.65
N LEU A 764 -1.54 18.36 4.33
CA LEU A 764 -2.38 17.22 4.71
C LEU A 764 -3.12 16.64 3.49
N LEU A 765 -3.00 15.32 3.25
CA LEU A 765 -3.82 14.60 2.26
C LEU A 765 -5.25 14.38 2.80
N GLY A 766 -6.27 14.78 2.02
CA GLY A 766 -7.69 14.65 2.40
C GLY A 766 -8.27 15.85 3.18
N VAL A 767 -9.56 15.79 3.54
CA VAL A 767 -10.22 16.85 4.33
C VAL A 767 -9.93 16.63 5.83
N PRO A 768 -9.57 17.67 6.61
CA PRO A 768 -9.36 17.52 8.05
C PRO A 768 -10.62 16.98 8.74
N VAL A 769 -10.46 15.96 9.57
CA VAL A 769 -11.50 15.41 10.46
C VAL A 769 -11.46 16.11 11.82
N CYS A 770 -12.62 16.22 12.47
CA CYS A 770 -12.75 16.79 13.82
C CYS A 770 -11.77 16.14 14.81
N GLY A 771 -11.08 16.96 15.61
CA GLY A 771 -10.10 16.54 16.61
C GLY A 771 -8.67 16.31 16.06
N ALA A 772 -8.46 16.44 14.75
CA ALA A 772 -7.11 16.38 14.19
C ALA A 772 -6.30 17.64 14.59
N VAL A 773 -5.08 17.43 15.07
CA VAL A 773 -4.18 18.50 15.49
C VAL A 773 -3.22 18.83 14.35
N GLY A 774 -3.26 20.07 13.88
CA GLY A 774 -2.36 20.59 12.85
C GLY A 774 -1.02 21.10 13.40
N ALA A 775 -0.23 21.70 12.51
CA ALA A 775 1.12 22.21 12.79
C ALA A 775 1.13 23.41 13.75
N VAL A 776 0.08 24.23 13.74
CA VAL A 776 -0.10 25.35 14.68
C VAL A 776 -1.51 25.32 15.23
N ASN A 777 -1.63 25.48 16.55
CA ASN A 777 -2.89 25.66 17.25
C ASN A 777 -2.92 27.03 17.91
N GLY A 778 -4.07 27.69 17.88
CA GLY A 778 -4.31 28.91 18.63
C GLY A 778 -5.74 28.98 19.14
N THR A 779 -5.98 29.95 20.01
CA THR A 779 -7.29 30.16 20.64
C THR A 779 -8.14 31.14 19.83
N LEU A 780 -9.44 30.86 19.77
CA LEU A 780 -10.48 31.79 19.33
C LEU A 780 -11.33 32.17 20.54
N GLY A 781 -11.67 33.46 20.64
CA GLY A 781 -12.63 33.93 21.62
C GLY A 781 -14.06 33.57 21.21
N PRO A 782 -15.05 33.80 22.07
CA PRO A 782 -16.46 33.76 21.66
C PRO A 782 -16.72 34.79 20.56
N ILE A 783 -17.29 34.37 19.43
CA ILE A 783 -17.61 35.24 18.29
C ILE A 783 -19.13 35.36 18.24
N ALA A 784 -19.67 36.57 18.43
CA ALA A 784 -21.11 36.84 18.36
C ALA A 784 -21.67 36.49 16.96
N ALA A 785 -22.97 36.22 16.87
CA ALA A 785 -23.65 35.98 15.60
C ALA A 785 -23.48 37.19 14.65
N GLY A 786 -23.07 36.93 13.40
CA GLY A 786 -22.75 37.94 12.39
C GLY A 786 -21.41 38.67 12.58
N ALA A 787 -20.66 38.39 13.66
CA ALA A 787 -19.38 39.03 13.93
C ALA A 787 -18.20 38.28 13.28
N THR A 788 -17.07 38.98 13.16
CA THR A 788 -15.82 38.45 12.60
C THR A 788 -14.67 38.67 13.59
N GLN A 789 -13.82 37.66 13.75
CA GLN A 789 -12.56 37.75 14.49
C GLN A 789 -11.38 37.51 13.56
N THR A 790 -10.48 38.48 13.44
CA THR A 790 -9.23 38.36 12.66
C THR A 790 -8.15 37.67 13.51
N VAL A 791 -7.48 36.68 12.92
CA VAL A 791 -6.37 35.93 13.50
C VAL A 791 -5.08 36.25 12.76
N THR A 792 -3.99 36.41 13.50
CA THR A 792 -2.63 36.61 12.96
C THR A 792 -1.68 35.56 13.50
N VAL A 793 -0.96 34.87 12.61
CA VAL A 793 0.09 33.90 12.92
C VAL A 793 1.38 34.39 12.30
N LEU A 794 2.39 34.64 13.12
CA LEU A 794 3.69 35.14 12.66
C LEU A 794 4.68 33.99 12.46
N ASN A 795 5.54 34.12 11.45
CA ASN A 795 6.64 33.21 11.17
C ASN A 795 6.23 31.73 11.06
N PHE A 796 5.10 31.45 10.39
CA PHE A 796 4.65 30.08 10.14
C PHE A 796 5.62 29.37 9.17
N PRO A 797 6.21 28.23 9.55
CA PRO A 797 7.10 27.49 8.67
C PRO A 797 6.31 26.67 7.64
N LEU A 798 6.61 26.88 6.35
CA LEU A 798 6.09 26.02 5.27
C LEU A 798 6.89 24.72 5.14
N ALA A 799 6.30 23.73 4.46
CA ALA A 799 6.82 22.38 4.36
C ALA A 799 8.24 22.36 3.80
N GLY A 800 9.14 21.64 4.48
CA GLY A 800 10.54 21.49 4.10
C GLY A 800 10.79 20.53 2.93
N VAL A 801 9.82 20.32 2.03
CA VAL A 801 9.91 19.39 0.90
C VAL A 801 9.45 20.06 -0.38
N ILE A 802 10.25 19.93 -1.43
CA ILE A 802 9.99 20.50 -2.77
C ILE A 802 8.69 19.92 -3.37
N GLY A 803 7.92 20.76 -4.05
CA GLY A 803 6.74 20.37 -4.82
C GLY A 803 5.50 21.20 -4.47
N ALA A 804 4.38 20.86 -5.10
CA ALA A 804 3.08 21.45 -4.80
C ALA A 804 2.60 20.99 -3.42
N LYS A 805 2.07 21.92 -2.65
CA LYS A 805 1.62 21.77 -1.27
C LYS A 805 0.29 22.49 -1.07
N THR A 806 -0.42 22.15 -0.01
CA THR A 806 -1.64 22.87 0.39
C THR A 806 -1.62 23.23 1.86
N LEU A 807 -1.81 24.51 2.17
CA LEU A 807 -2.05 24.99 3.52
C LEU A 807 -3.55 24.93 3.80
N LYS A 808 -3.94 24.41 4.96
CA LYS A 808 -5.34 24.16 5.33
C LYS A 808 -5.64 24.75 6.71
N ILE A 809 -6.62 25.63 6.81
CA ILE A 809 -7.02 26.32 8.05
C ILE A 809 -8.37 25.77 8.50
N VAL A 810 -8.49 25.44 9.79
CA VAL A 810 -9.73 24.99 10.43
C VAL A 810 -10.02 25.87 11.64
N ALA A 811 -11.18 26.52 11.67
CA ALA A 811 -11.57 27.43 12.76
C ALA A 811 -12.27 26.75 13.96
N ASP A 812 -12.71 25.50 13.82
CA ASP A 812 -13.40 24.75 14.88
C ASP A 812 -12.84 23.33 14.98
N VAL A 813 -11.65 23.21 15.57
CA VAL A 813 -10.91 21.94 15.66
C VAL A 813 -11.75 20.81 16.26
N ASN A 814 -12.54 21.13 17.29
CA ASN A 814 -13.29 20.15 18.05
C ASN A 814 -14.71 19.93 17.50
N CYS A 815 -15.10 20.66 16.46
CA CYS A 815 -16.45 20.63 15.89
C CYS A 815 -17.55 20.88 16.95
N THR A 816 -17.24 21.70 17.96
CA THR A 816 -18.14 21.99 19.07
C THR A 816 -19.01 23.22 18.82
N ASN A 817 -18.60 24.07 17.87
CA ASN A 817 -19.24 25.36 17.60
C ASN A 817 -20.06 25.38 16.30
N SER A 818 -19.90 24.43 15.38
CA SER A 818 -20.59 24.47 14.08
C SER A 818 -21.74 23.46 13.98
N ALA A 819 -22.94 23.97 13.67
CA ALA A 819 -24.22 23.26 13.66
C ALA A 819 -24.29 21.89 12.95
N ASN A 820 -23.38 21.58 12.02
CA ASN A 820 -23.44 20.38 11.17
C ASN A 820 -22.06 19.96 10.62
N GLY A 821 -20.94 20.21 11.31
CA GLY A 821 -19.61 19.89 10.76
C GLY A 821 -19.31 20.62 9.45
N SER A 822 -19.76 21.87 9.36
CA SER A 822 -19.84 22.66 8.13
C SER A 822 -18.51 22.80 7.38
N SER A 823 -18.55 22.57 6.06
CA SER A 823 -17.42 22.67 5.12
C SER A 823 -16.85 24.09 4.98
N ASN A 824 -17.52 25.12 5.50
CA ASN A 824 -17.05 26.51 5.48
C ASN A 824 -16.08 26.85 6.63
N SER A 825 -16.00 26.01 7.68
CA SER A 825 -15.03 26.14 8.78
C SER A 825 -13.59 25.83 8.34
N PHE A 826 -13.45 25.49 7.06
CA PHE A 826 -12.25 25.03 6.40
C PHE A 826 -11.93 25.91 5.18
N ALA A 827 -10.66 26.26 5.03
CA ALA A 827 -10.14 26.86 3.81
C ALA A 827 -8.79 26.25 3.42
N ALA A 828 -8.55 26.11 2.12
CA ALA A 828 -7.31 25.56 1.57
C ALA A 828 -6.65 26.53 0.59
N LEU A 829 -5.35 26.75 0.74
CA LEU A 829 -4.53 27.52 -0.20
C LEU A 829 -3.40 26.67 -0.77
N PRO A 830 -3.32 26.52 -2.11
CA PRO A 830 -2.19 25.87 -2.73
C PRO A 830 -0.94 26.77 -2.72
N TYR A 831 0.24 26.17 -2.58
CA TYR A 831 1.53 26.83 -2.77
C TYR A 831 2.56 25.83 -3.32
N THR A 832 3.72 26.30 -3.80
CA THR A 832 4.77 25.42 -4.34
C THR A 832 6.13 25.77 -3.76
N ILE A 833 6.79 24.78 -3.14
CA ILE A 833 8.18 24.92 -2.68
C ILE A 833 9.12 24.51 -3.80
N SER A 834 10.07 25.39 -4.10
CA SER A 834 11.09 25.27 -5.14
C SER A 834 12.46 25.05 -4.51
N GLY A 835 13.22 24.09 -5.03
CA GLY A 835 14.62 23.86 -4.65
C GLY A 835 15.62 24.66 -5.48
N VAL A 836 15.18 25.72 -6.16
CA VAL A 836 16.02 26.50 -7.07
C VAL A 836 16.69 27.63 -6.29
N ASP A 837 17.97 27.47 -5.96
CA ASP A 837 18.75 28.49 -5.24
C ASP A 837 19.09 29.71 -6.13
N PHE A 838 19.13 29.51 -7.45
CA PHE A 838 19.60 30.50 -8.42
C PHE A 838 18.65 30.63 -9.61
N VAL A 839 18.12 31.84 -9.82
CA VAL A 839 17.36 32.19 -11.02
C VAL A 839 18.29 32.89 -12.00
N LEU A 840 18.35 32.39 -13.24
CA LEU A 840 19.09 33.02 -14.33
C LEU A 840 18.26 34.17 -14.90
N ASP A 841 18.61 35.41 -14.56
CA ASP A 841 17.81 36.59 -14.91
C ASP A 841 18.03 37.01 -16.37
N SER A 842 19.26 36.87 -16.86
CA SER A 842 19.60 37.17 -18.25
C SER A 842 20.91 36.50 -18.67
N VAL A 843 21.02 36.20 -19.97
CA VAL A 843 22.25 35.75 -20.62
C VAL A 843 22.49 36.65 -21.83
N SER A 844 23.68 37.21 -21.94
CA SER A 844 24.12 37.97 -23.11
C SER A 844 25.50 37.51 -23.57
N VAL A 845 25.71 37.54 -24.89
CA VAL A 845 26.99 37.17 -25.51
C VAL A 845 27.67 38.43 -25.97
N VAL A 846 28.89 38.68 -25.47
CA VAL A 846 29.70 39.84 -25.83
C VAL A 846 30.89 39.38 -26.67
N PRO A 847 31.02 39.86 -27.94
CA PRO A 847 32.20 39.60 -28.75
C PRO A 847 33.43 40.25 -28.13
N LEU A 848 34.53 39.53 -27.97
CA LEU A 848 35.78 40.13 -27.46
C LEU A 848 36.51 40.98 -28.52
N LEU A 849 36.20 40.79 -29.81
CA LEU A 849 36.68 41.61 -30.93
C LEU A 849 35.55 41.77 -31.96
N SER A 850 35.50 42.93 -32.61
CA SER A 850 34.53 43.25 -33.66
C SER A 850 35.23 43.41 -35.02
N PRO A 851 34.69 42.87 -36.13
CA PRO A 851 33.40 42.14 -36.23
C PRO A 851 33.47 40.67 -35.78
N LEU A 852 32.30 40.08 -35.49
CA LEU A 852 32.15 38.69 -35.04
C LEU A 852 32.57 37.71 -36.14
N VAL A 853 33.52 36.82 -35.86
CA VAL A 853 34.07 35.86 -36.84
C VAL A 853 33.70 34.42 -36.43
N VAL A 854 33.37 33.58 -37.41
CA VAL A 854 33.07 32.16 -37.20
C VAL A 854 34.28 31.46 -36.58
N GLY A 855 34.11 30.90 -35.38
CA GLY A 855 35.18 30.28 -34.58
C GLY A 855 35.90 31.21 -33.59
N GLY A 856 35.45 32.47 -33.46
CA GLY A 856 36.01 33.44 -32.52
C GLY A 856 35.61 33.20 -31.06
N VAL A 857 36.43 33.69 -30.13
CA VAL A 857 36.18 33.59 -28.68
C VAL A 857 35.21 34.69 -28.24
N TYR A 858 34.18 34.32 -27.48
CA TYR A 858 33.19 35.23 -26.92
C TYR A 858 33.10 35.08 -25.40
N SER A 859 32.69 36.16 -24.73
CA SER A 859 32.37 36.13 -23.31
C SER A 859 30.86 36.03 -23.13
N ILE A 860 30.43 35.14 -22.24
CA ILE A 860 29.04 35.02 -21.84
C ILE A 860 28.88 35.75 -20.52
N ASN A 861 28.08 36.82 -20.52
CA ASN A 861 27.68 37.51 -19.31
C ASN A 861 26.33 36.94 -18.87
N MET A 862 26.29 36.40 -17.65
CA MET A 862 25.08 35.88 -17.02
C MET A 862 24.80 36.68 -15.76
N SER A 863 23.57 37.17 -15.63
CA SER A 863 23.06 37.66 -14.34
C SER A 863 22.31 36.54 -13.67
N VAL A 864 22.70 36.21 -12.45
CA VAL A 864 22.08 35.16 -11.65
C VAL A 864 21.69 35.76 -10.30
N THR A 865 20.41 35.72 -9.98
CA THR A 865 19.90 36.14 -8.67
C THR A 865 19.82 34.92 -7.76
N ASN A 866 20.55 34.98 -6.64
CA ASN A 866 20.34 34.05 -5.54
C ASN A 866 19.05 34.43 -4.81
N VAL A 867 18.04 33.59 -4.92
CA VAL A 867 16.73 33.78 -4.28
C VAL A 867 16.67 33.21 -2.86
N SER A 868 17.71 32.48 -2.42
CA SER A 868 17.86 32.03 -1.03
C SER A 868 18.55 33.11 -0.18
N ARG A 869 17.77 33.91 0.55
CA ARG A 869 18.31 34.72 1.67
C ARG A 869 18.30 33.88 2.94
N PHE A 870 19.37 33.13 3.20
CA PHE A 870 19.68 32.62 4.53
C PHE A 870 20.26 33.76 5.39
N SER A 871 19.47 34.32 6.30
CA SER A 871 19.97 35.10 7.43
C SER A 871 19.62 34.38 8.72
N GLY A 872 20.58 33.64 9.29
CA GLY A 872 20.38 33.00 10.60
C GLY A 872 21.29 31.81 10.87
N LEU A 873 22.59 32.06 11.02
CA LEU A 873 23.51 31.23 11.82
C LEU A 873 24.68 32.12 12.24
N VAL A 874 24.48 32.79 13.38
CA VAL A 874 25.51 33.19 14.34
C VAL A 874 25.06 32.68 15.69
#